data_AF-A0A398AU46-F1
#
_entry.id   AF-A0A398AU46-F1
#
_cell.length_a   1.000
_cell.length_b   1.000
_cell.length_c   1.000
_cell.angle_alpha   90.00
_cell.angle_beta   90.00
_cell.angle_gamma   90.00
#
_symmetry.space_group_name_H-M   'P 1'
#
loop_
_entity.id
_entity.type
_entity.pdbx_description
1 polymer ?
#
loop_
_entity_poly.entity_id
_entity_poly.type
_entity_poly.pdbx_seq_one_letter_code
_entity_poly.pdbx_strand_id
1 'polypeptide(L)'
;MRGLRASSLLLCGVVLIQLLAVQIDAQRPKTQWKTLSGFSPRVIARGGFSGLFPDSSLDAYNFAMQTSVLDAVLWCDLQLTKDGAGICFPDLTMSNASNVESVYPKGQSTYPVNGVPTPGWFTIDLSLRALTNVSLIRGILSRSDKFDGNAYTISTVQTVNKEMKPQGFWLNVQHDAFYAQHNLSMSNFLISVTKTVIVDFISSPEVNFFRKIAGRFGREGPSFVFRFLEKEQFEPTTNRTYGSILGNLTFVKTFASGILVPKSYVLPLDDKQYLLPSTSLVQDAHKAGLEVFVSGFANDVDIAHDYSFDPVSEYLSFMDNGNFSVDGVLSDFPITASASVECFSHVARNATKQVDFLVISKNGASGDYPGCTNLAYEKAINDGADVIDCSVQMSSDGKPFCSSSIDLGNTTMVAQSPLRNRSTSVPEISSVNGIYTFTLTWPEIQTLTPAISNPYSRRFNMFRNPNERNSGKLLSLSEFLNLAKNSTTLSGVLISVENAAYLREKQGLDVVKAVLDALTETGYSNRTTTKVMIQSTNSSVLVDFKKQSQYETVYKVEETIRDILDSAIEDIKKFASAVVIGKSSVFPVVDGFVTGQTNVVERLQKSQLPVYVELFQNEFVSQPFDFFSDATVEINSYVTGPGINGTITEFPFTAARYRRNRCLASKETLSYMAPVQPGGLLEVVSPGSLPPAEAPNPVFTDADVTEPPLPPVTAKAPTPTPGTPSTTAPAPSGQTQLTLSLLLSVFAMVLASLLLM
;
A
#
# COMPACT_ATOMS: atom_id res chain seq x y z
N MET A 1 -22.71 -61.66 29.83
CA MET A 1 -21.76 -60.66 30.37
C MET A 1 -21.40 -59.70 29.25
N ARG A 2 -22.13 -58.58 29.20
CA ARG A 2 -21.92 -57.44 28.30
C ARG A 2 -20.95 -56.50 29.01
N GLY A 3 -19.87 -56.12 28.34
CA GLY A 3 -18.92 -55.13 28.86
C GLY A 3 -17.47 -55.58 28.72
N LEU A 4 -16.99 -55.76 27.48
CA LEU A 4 -15.55 -55.70 27.15
C LEU A 4 -15.33 -55.73 25.62
N ARG A 5 -16.01 -54.86 24.84
CA ARG A 5 -15.73 -54.71 23.39
C ARG A 5 -15.81 -53.28 22.84
N ALA A 6 -16.11 -52.27 23.65
CA ALA A 6 -16.23 -50.89 23.19
C ALA A 6 -14.94 -50.05 23.31
N SER A 7 -13.90 -50.55 24.00
CA SER A 7 -12.70 -49.74 24.28
C SER A 7 -11.56 -49.92 23.26
N SER A 8 -11.55 -51.01 22.47
CA SER A 8 -10.52 -51.26 21.45
C SER A 8 -10.82 -50.64 20.09
N LEU A 9 -12.07 -50.26 19.80
CA LEU A 9 -12.46 -49.60 18.54
C LEU A 9 -12.25 -48.07 18.58
N LEU A 10 -12.26 -47.46 19.77
CA LEU A 10 -11.98 -46.02 19.94
C LEU A 10 -10.49 -45.68 19.89
N LEU A 11 -9.60 -46.60 20.30
CA LEU A 11 -8.15 -46.38 20.15
C LEU A 11 -7.65 -46.51 18.71
N CYS A 12 -8.26 -47.37 17.88
CA CYS A 12 -7.89 -47.48 16.45
C CYS A 12 -8.42 -46.31 15.60
N GLY A 13 -9.52 -45.66 16.00
CA GLY A 13 -10.04 -44.47 15.31
C GLY A 13 -9.19 -43.22 15.52
N VAL A 14 -8.61 -43.03 16.72
CA VAL A 14 -7.75 -41.87 17.04
C VAL A 14 -6.37 -41.99 16.39
N VAL A 15 -5.83 -43.22 16.25
CA VAL A 15 -4.54 -43.45 15.56
C VAL A 15 -4.68 -43.31 14.04
N LEU A 16 -5.83 -43.63 13.43
CA LEU A 16 -6.04 -43.39 12.00
C LEU A 16 -6.24 -41.92 11.65
N ILE A 17 -6.82 -41.10 12.53
CA ILE A 17 -6.98 -39.65 12.28
C ILE A 17 -5.64 -38.92 12.41
N GLN A 18 -4.73 -39.37 13.28
CA GLN A 18 -3.37 -38.82 13.33
C GLN A 18 -2.48 -39.27 12.16
N LEU A 19 -2.72 -40.44 11.57
CA LEU A 19 -2.01 -40.87 10.35
C LEU A 19 -2.56 -40.20 9.09
N LEU A 20 -3.83 -39.81 9.05
CA LEU A 20 -4.42 -39.06 7.94
C LEU A 20 -4.04 -37.57 7.96
N ALA A 21 -3.84 -36.97 9.15
CA ALA A 21 -3.30 -35.60 9.26
C ALA A 21 -1.85 -35.48 8.75
N VAL A 22 -1.07 -36.57 8.81
CA VAL A 22 0.30 -36.62 8.27
C VAL A 22 0.34 -36.87 6.75
N GLN A 23 -0.77 -37.31 6.14
CA GLN A 23 -0.80 -37.65 4.71
C GLN A 23 -1.43 -36.58 3.80
N ILE A 24 -2.04 -35.51 4.34
CA ILE A 24 -2.52 -34.39 3.51
C ILE A 24 -1.38 -33.44 3.13
N ASP A 25 -0.23 -33.50 3.80
CA ASP A 25 0.96 -32.70 3.49
C ASP A 25 1.90 -33.38 2.46
N ALA A 26 1.55 -34.58 1.99
CA ALA A 26 2.42 -35.43 1.18
C ALA A 26 2.30 -35.23 -0.35
N GLN A 27 1.57 -34.23 -0.84
CA GLN A 27 1.41 -33.96 -2.29
C GLN A 27 1.78 -32.55 -2.74
N ARG A 28 2.48 -31.76 -1.94
CA ARG A 28 3.13 -30.54 -2.42
C ARG A 28 4.60 -30.85 -2.70
N PRO A 29 5.16 -30.54 -3.88
CA PRO A 29 6.60 -30.48 -4.03
C PRO A 29 7.09 -29.38 -3.08
N LYS A 30 7.57 -29.76 -1.90
CA LYS A 30 8.16 -28.84 -0.93
C LYS A 30 9.46 -28.33 -1.54
N THR A 31 9.41 -27.20 -2.22
CA THR A 31 10.62 -26.41 -2.44
C THR A 31 11.16 -26.08 -1.05
N GLN A 32 12.29 -26.69 -0.70
CA GLN A 32 12.90 -26.49 0.61
C GLN A 32 13.33 -25.03 0.72
N TRP A 33 12.91 -24.35 1.78
CA TRP A 33 13.33 -22.98 2.06
C TRP A 33 14.83 -22.94 2.31
N LYS A 34 15.46 -21.82 1.97
CA LYS A 34 16.90 -21.61 2.23
C LYS A 34 17.18 -21.02 3.62
N THR A 35 16.29 -21.32 4.56
CA THR A 35 16.46 -21.03 5.99
C THR A 35 17.43 -22.04 6.59
N LEU A 36 17.94 -21.78 7.80
CA LEU A 36 18.85 -22.71 8.47
C LEU A 36 18.18 -24.06 8.73
N SER A 37 16.88 -24.04 9.05
CA SER A 37 16.09 -25.24 9.36
C SER A 37 15.48 -25.91 8.13
N GLY A 38 15.40 -25.21 6.99
CA GLY A 38 14.67 -25.64 5.80
C GLY A 38 13.15 -25.43 5.86
N PHE A 39 12.62 -24.92 6.98
CA PHE A 39 11.21 -24.54 7.15
C PHE A 39 10.93 -23.11 6.67
N SER A 40 9.66 -22.75 6.55
CA SER A 40 9.25 -21.40 6.19
C SER A 40 9.77 -20.36 7.19
N PRO A 41 10.10 -19.14 6.74
CA PRO A 41 10.41 -18.03 7.62
C PRO A 41 9.29 -17.77 8.63
N ARG A 42 9.65 -17.54 9.89
CA ARG A 42 8.69 -17.20 10.96
C ARG A 42 8.16 -15.79 10.78
N VAL A 43 6.86 -15.61 11.01
CA VAL A 43 6.22 -14.31 11.15
C VAL A 43 6.24 -13.91 12.62
N ILE A 44 6.83 -12.75 12.92
CA ILE A 44 6.95 -12.24 14.29
C ILE A 44 6.23 -10.88 14.35
N ALA A 45 5.18 -10.78 15.15
CA ALA A 45 4.32 -9.60 15.27
C ALA A 45 4.84 -8.66 16.36
N ARG A 46 5.48 -7.54 15.96
CA ARG A 46 6.10 -6.57 16.87
C ARG A 46 5.04 -5.84 17.70
N GLY A 47 4.92 -6.20 18.97
CA GLY A 47 3.87 -5.63 19.83
C GLY A 47 2.46 -6.01 19.38
N GLY A 48 2.30 -7.12 18.65
CA GLY A 48 1.07 -7.47 17.95
C GLY A 48 0.98 -6.78 16.58
N PHE A 49 -0.22 -6.32 16.21
CA PHE A 49 -0.47 -5.55 15.00
C PHE A 49 -0.27 -4.05 15.29
N SER A 50 0.95 -3.68 15.65
CA SER A 50 1.32 -2.31 16.05
C SER A 50 1.23 -1.31 14.89
N GLY A 51 1.18 -1.79 13.64
CA GLY A 51 0.90 -1.00 12.44
C GLY A 51 -0.46 -0.29 12.46
N LEU A 52 -1.40 -0.79 13.26
CA LEU A 52 -2.77 -0.28 13.33
C LEU A 52 -3.15 0.17 14.74
N PHE A 53 -2.86 -0.64 15.75
CA PHE A 53 -3.22 -0.38 17.15
C PHE A 53 -2.02 0.12 17.96
N PRO A 54 -2.24 0.80 19.10
CA PRO A 54 -1.19 1.06 20.08
C PRO A 54 -0.41 -0.23 20.40
N ASP A 55 0.92 -0.14 20.30
CA ASP A 55 1.85 -1.26 20.47
C ASP A 55 1.60 -1.96 21.82
N SER A 56 1.62 -3.30 21.80
CA SER A 56 1.48 -4.14 22.98
C SER A 56 0.13 -4.03 23.70
N SER A 57 -0.88 -3.41 23.08
CA SER A 57 -2.27 -3.54 23.51
C SER A 57 -2.79 -4.96 23.27
N LEU A 58 -3.75 -5.40 24.08
CA LEU A 58 -4.37 -6.72 23.91
C LEU A 58 -5.09 -6.85 22.56
N ASP A 59 -5.65 -5.75 22.04
CA ASP A 59 -6.27 -5.71 20.72
C ASP A 59 -5.24 -5.84 19.60
N ALA A 60 -4.05 -5.21 19.74
CA ALA A 60 -2.96 -5.42 18.81
C ALA A 60 -2.54 -6.90 18.75
N TYR A 61 -2.36 -7.56 19.91
CA TYR A 61 -2.00 -8.97 19.97
C TYR A 61 -3.10 -9.88 19.41
N ASN A 62 -4.35 -9.66 19.81
CA ASN A 62 -5.49 -10.44 19.35
C ASN A 62 -5.68 -10.30 17.83
N PHE A 63 -5.61 -9.08 17.30
CA PHE A 63 -5.75 -8.83 15.88
C PHE A 63 -4.62 -9.46 15.06
N ALA A 64 -3.37 -9.42 15.55
CA ALA A 64 -2.26 -10.14 14.93
C ALA A 64 -2.52 -11.65 14.86
N MET A 65 -3.01 -12.27 15.94
CA MET A 65 -3.34 -13.69 15.94
C MET A 65 -4.47 -14.06 14.97
N GLN A 66 -5.46 -13.17 14.82
CA GLN A 66 -6.59 -13.41 13.92
C GLN A 66 -6.18 -13.25 12.45
N THR A 67 -5.24 -12.36 12.14
CA THR A 67 -4.90 -11.97 10.76
C THR A 67 -3.55 -12.50 10.28
N SER A 68 -2.94 -13.45 10.98
CA SER A 68 -1.63 -14.02 10.63
C SER A 68 -1.66 -15.54 10.46
N VAL A 69 -0.54 -16.12 10.04
CA VAL A 69 -0.30 -17.57 10.10
C VAL A 69 -0.45 -18.10 11.53
N LEU A 70 -0.89 -19.35 11.68
CA LEU A 70 -1.23 -19.95 12.98
C LEU A 70 -0.06 -19.99 13.96
N ASP A 71 1.17 -20.13 13.47
CA ASP A 71 2.40 -20.18 14.24
C ASP A 71 3.11 -18.82 14.35
N ALA A 72 2.39 -17.72 14.08
CA ALA A 72 2.91 -16.37 14.28
C ALA A 72 3.36 -16.18 15.74
N VAL A 73 4.55 -15.62 15.89
CA VAL A 73 5.18 -15.38 17.19
C VAL A 73 4.80 -13.97 17.67
N LEU A 74 4.27 -13.85 18.88
CA LEU A 74 4.03 -12.54 19.48
C LEU A 74 5.32 -11.99 20.09
N TRP A 75 5.63 -10.73 19.82
CA TRP A 75 6.80 -10.05 20.36
C TRP A 75 6.42 -9.06 21.45
N CYS A 76 7.14 -9.12 22.56
CA CYS A 76 7.01 -8.22 23.70
C CYS A 76 8.39 -7.63 24.05
N ASP A 77 8.51 -6.30 23.94
CA ASP A 77 9.62 -5.57 24.55
C ASP A 77 9.41 -5.55 26.07
N LEU A 78 10.25 -6.28 26.78
CA LEU A 78 10.11 -6.52 28.21
C LEU A 78 10.72 -5.36 29.02
N GLN A 79 9.87 -4.69 29.80
CA GLN A 79 10.28 -3.68 30.77
C GLN A 79 9.93 -4.14 32.20
N LEU A 80 10.68 -3.66 33.20
CA LEU A 80 10.35 -3.90 34.63
C LEU A 80 9.82 -2.63 35.28
N THR A 81 8.77 -2.77 36.07
CA THR A 81 8.24 -1.71 36.93
C THR A 81 9.12 -1.53 38.17
N LYS A 82 8.87 -0.45 38.94
CA LYS A 82 9.54 -0.17 40.23
C LYS A 82 9.53 -1.35 41.21
N ASP A 83 8.43 -2.10 41.23
CA ASP A 83 8.19 -3.27 42.09
C ASP A 83 8.59 -4.61 41.41
N GLY A 84 9.26 -4.55 40.26
CA GLY A 84 9.82 -5.71 39.57
C GLY A 84 8.82 -6.55 38.77
N ALA A 85 7.64 -6.02 38.46
CA ALA A 85 6.71 -6.68 37.55
C ALA A 85 7.15 -6.49 36.09
N GLY A 86 7.06 -7.55 35.28
CA GLY A 86 7.41 -7.50 33.86
C GLY A 86 6.20 -7.19 32.98
N ILE A 87 6.33 -6.13 32.20
CA ILE A 87 5.31 -5.60 31.29
C ILE A 87 5.80 -5.62 29.85
N CYS A 88 4.85 -5.68 28.91
CA CYS A 88 5.12 -5.47 27.50
C CYS A 88 4.94 -4.00 27.16
N PHE A 89 6.05 -3.33 26.82
CA PHE A 89 6.06 -1.91 26.50
C PHE A 89 7.26 -1.58 25.59
N PRO A 90 7.06 -0.87 24.46
CA PRO A 90 8.03 -0.80 23.36
C PRO A 90 9.34 -0.06 23.70
N ASP A 91 9.28 0.91 24.60
CA ASP A 91 10.38 1.85 24.85
C ASP A 91 10.77 1.93 26.34
N LEU A 92 12.03 2.30 26.62
CA LEU A 92 12.47 2.48 28.00
C LEU A 92 11.79 3.68 28.68
N THR A 93 11.57 4.75 27.92
CA THR A 93 10.81 5.92 28.36
C THR A 93 9.37 5.78 27.93
N MET A 94 8.46 6.14 28.84
CA MET A 94 7.02 5.95 28.65
C MET A 94 6.34 7.10 27.91
N SER A 95 7.05 8.18 27.62
CA SER A 95 6.50 9.32 26.86
C SER A 95 6.04 8.92 25.46
N ASN A 96 6.75 7.97 24.84
CA ASN A 96 6.35 7.41 23.57
C ASN A 96 5.41 6.23 23.80
N ALA A 97 4.36 6.10 23.01
CA ALA A 97 3.35 5.04 23.10
C ALA A 97 2.51 4.98 24.40
N SER A 98 2.53 6.00 25.27
CA SER A 98 1.58 6.11 26.38
C SER A 98 1.20 7.55 26.73
N ASN A 99 0.09 7.72 27.45
CA ASN A 99 -0.37 9.02 27.94
C ASN A 99 0.25 9.44 29.29
N VAL A 100 1.38 8.84 29.70
CA VAL A 100 1.98 9.01 31.04
C VAL A 100 2.22 10.48 31.42
N GLU A 101 2.55 11.34 30.46
CA GLU A 101 2.81 12.76 30.69
C GLU A 101 1.57 13.50 31.18
N SER A 102 0.39 13.12 30.67
CA SER A 102 -0.89 13.69 31.11
C SER A 102 -1.29 13.19 32.50
N VAL A 103 -0.95 11.93 32.82
CA VAL A 103 -1.28 11.29 34.10
C VAL A 103 -0.34 11.78 35.22
N TYR A 104 0.94 11.94 34.91
CA TYR A 104 2.00 12.30 35.85
C TYR A 104 2.84 13.49 35.34
N PRO A 105 2.28 14.70 35.20
CA PRO A 105 2.97 15.84 34.56
C PRO A 105 4.23 16.32 35.29
N LYS A 106 4.43 15.90 36.55
CA LYS A 106 5.63 16.19 37.37
C LYS A 106 6.47 14.95 37.66
N GLY A 107 6.24 13.85 36.93
CA GLY A 107 6.87 12.54 37.14
C GLY A 107 8.12 12.29 36.30
N GLN A 108 8.65 13.31 35.63
CA GLN A 108 9.84 13.18 34.81
C GLN A 108 11.10 13.02 35.67
N SER A 109 11.93 12.05 35.32
CA SER A 109 13.24 11.79 35.90
C SER A 109 14.33 11.87 34.83
N THR A 110 15.59 11.96 35.24
CA THR A 110 16.74 11.86 34.34
C THR A 110 17.68 10.79 34.85
N TYR A 111 17.94 9.78 34.01
CA TYR A 111 18.86 8.68 34.34
C TYR A 111 19.93 8.51 33.26
N PRO A 112 21.13 8.01 33.62
CA PRO A 112 22.15 7.65 32.65
C PRO A 112 21.80 6.33 31.96
N VAL A 113 21.37 6.38 30.70
CA VAL A 113 21.13 5.19 29.87
C VAL A 113 22.34 5.00 28.99
N ASN A 114 23.10 3.92 29.21
CA ASN A 114 24.37 3.67 28.54
C ASN A 114 25.36 4.86 28.63
N GLY A 115 25.35 5.56 29.78
CA GLY A 115 26.20 6.73 30.02
C GLY A 115 25.64 8.05 29.49
N VAL A 116 24.51 8.05 28.78
CA VAL A 116 23.85 9.25 28.25
C VAL A 116 22.75 9.71 29.20
N PRO A 117 22.80 10.95 29.74
CA PRO A 117 21.70 11.52 30.52
C PRO A 117 20.42 11.58 29.68
N THR A 118 19.42 10.79 30.05
CA THR A 118 18.18 10.64 29.31
C THR A 118 17.02 11.11 30.20
N PRO A 119 16.35 12.23 29.87
CA PRO A 119 15.15 12.67 30.57
C PRO A 119 13.92 11.89 30.08
N GLY A 120 12.96 11.61 30.96
CA GLY A 120 11.72 10.95 30.61
C GLY A 120 10.96 10.39 31.80
N TRP A 121 9.83 9.74 31.51
CA TRP A 121 9.11 8.92 32.49
C TRP A 121 9.59 7.49 32.34
N PHE A 122 10.10 6.89 33.41
CA PHE A 122 10.65 5.54 33.36
C PHE A 122 9.74 4.56 34.09
N THR A 123 9.65 3.35 33.55
CA THR A 123 8.92 2.22 34.16
C THR A 123 9.42 1.92 35.57
N ILE A 124 10.71 2.12 35.84
CA ILE A 124 11.34 1.92 37.16
C ILE A 124 10.89 2.92 38.24
N ASP A 125 10.25 4.03 37.86
CA ASP A 125 9.73 5.03 38.80
C ASP A 125 8.29 4.73 39.23
N LEU A 126 7.60 3.86 38.48
CA LEU A 126 6.18 3.56 38.65
C LEU A 126 5.98 2.10 39.04
N SER A 127 5.24 1.84 40.12
CA SER A 127 4.79 0.46 40.46
C SER A 127 3.77 -0.03 39.43
N LEU A 128 3.57 -1.35 39.30
CA LEU A 128 2.51 -1.90 38.44
C LEU A 128 1.13 -1.31 38.75
N ARG A 129 0.82 -1.09 40.04
CA ARG A 129 -0.43 -0.44 40.47
C ARG A 129 -0.55 1.01 39.99
N ALA A 130 0.55 1.74 39.85
CA ALA A 130 0.52 3.12 39.35
C ALA A 130 0.21 3.15 37.84
N LEU A 131 0.62 2.11 37.11
CA LEU A 131 0.38 2.00 35.67
C LEU A 131 -1.09 1.73 35.30
N THR A 132 -1.97 1.41 36.25
CA THR A 132 -3.40 1.18 35.94
C THR A 132 -4.10 2.42 35.38
N ASN A 133 -3.56 3.61 35.65
CA ASN A 133 -4.10 4.89 35.16
C ASN A 133 -3.40 5.38 33.90
N VAL A 134 -2.38 4.66 33.42
CA VAL A 134 -1.63 4.98 32.20
C VAL A 134 -2.15 4.10 31.08
N SER A 135 -2.53 4.73 29.97
CA SER A 135 -3.02 4.05 28.77
C SER A 135 -1.99 4.08 27.66
N LEU A 136 -1.95 2.99 26.88
CA LEU A 136 -1.21 2.92 25.63
C LEU A 136 -1.90 3.81 24.58
N ILE A 137 -1.07 4.51 23.80
CA ILE A 137 -1.48 5.34 22.66
C ILE A 137 -0.54 5.07 21.48
N ARG A 138 -0.83 5.59 20.29
CA ARG A 138 0.06 5.49 19.13
C ARG A 138 1.44 6.07 19.46
N GLY A 139 2.50 5.31 19.15
CA GLY A 139 3.89 5.78 19.23
C GLY A 139 4.39 6.47 17.95
N ILE A 140 3.65 6.33 16.85
CA ILE A 140 3.98 6.93 15.55
C ILE A 140 2.83 7.84 15.15
N LEU A 141 3.10 9.14 15.04
CA LEU A 141 2.07 10.16 14.83
C LEU A 141 1.44 10.14 13.43
N SER A 142 2.05 9.47 12.45
CA SER A 142 1.43 9.22 11.15
C SER A 142 0.35 8.14 11.19
N ARG A 143 0.31 7.31 12.24
CA ARG A 143 -0.76 6.32 12.47
C ARG A 143 -2.00 6.99 13.09
N SER A 144 -3.16 6.36 12.93
CA SER A 144 -4.44 6.90 13.40
C SER A 144 -4.51 7.08 14.92
N ASP A 145 -5.00 8.23 15.40
CA ASP A 145 -5.30 8.49 16.83
C ASP A 145 -6.61 7.86 17.27
N LYS A 146 -7.41 7.36 16.33
CA LYS A 146 -8.79 6.96 16.61
C LYS A 146 -8.84 5.86 17.68
N PHE A 147 -7.75 5.09 17.83
CA PHE A 147 -7.58 4.06 18.85
C PHE A 147 -7.00 4.57 20.19
N ASP A 148 -6.45 5.78 20.28
CA ASP A 148 -5.85 6.33 21.50
C ASP A 148 -6.90 6.52 22.62
N GLY A 149 -8.16 6.77 22.23
CA GLY A 149 -9.29 6.95 23.14
C GLY A 149 -9.81 5.66 23.80
N ASN A 150 -9.28 4.49 23.40
CA ASN A 150 -9.77 3.20 23.89
C ASN A 150 -9.27 2.82 25.29
N ALA A 151 -8.41 3.65 25.90
CA ALA A 151 -7.87 3.45 27.24
C ALA A 151 -7.17 2.10 27.45
N TYR A 152 -6.45 1.61 26.44
CA TYR A 152 -5.72 0.35 26.52
C TYR A 152 -4.74 0.28 27.69
N THR A 153 -4.84 -0.75 28.52
CA THR A 153 -3.95 -0.93 29.68
C THR A 153 -2.61 -1.54 29.29
N ILE A 154 -1.54 -1.11 29.95
CA ILE A 154 -0.23 -1.76 29.86
C ILE A 154 -0.30 -3.15 30.51
N SER A 155 -0.06 -4.19 29.73
CA SER A 155 -0.24 -5.59 30.16
C SER A 155 1.05 -6.22 30.67
N THR A 156 0.91 -7.12 31.65
CA THR A 156 2.03 -7.97 32.10
C THR A 156 2.28 -9.10 31.11
N VAL A 157 3.50 -9.65 31.08
CA VAL A 157 3.86 -10.83 30.28
C VAL A 157 2.90 -12.00 30.55
N GLN A 158 2.54 -12.22 31.81
CA GLN A 158 1.62 -13.27 32.23
C GLN A 158 0.19 -13.04 31.72
N THR A 159 -0.27 -11.78 31.72
CA THR A 159 -1.58 -11.40 31.17
C THR A 159 -1.64 -11.70 29.68
N VAL A 160 -0.65 -11.23 28.91
CA VAL A 160 -0.58 -11.47 27.46
C VAL A 160 -0.58 -12.97 27.18
N ASN A 161 0.26 -13.76 27.84
CA ASN A 161 0.28 -15.22 27.64
C ASN A 161 -1.04 -15.90 28.02
N LYS A 162 -1.68 -15.48 29.11
CA LYS A 162 -2.92 -16.10 29.59
C LYS A 162 -4.10 -15.82 28.66
N GLU A 163 -4.21 -14.59 28.18
CA GLU A 163 -5.35 -14.13 27.37
C GLU A 163 -5.17 -14.48 25.89
N MET A 164 -3.97 -14.30 25.35
CA MET A 164 -3.68 -14.58 23.93
C MET A 164 -3.38 -16.06 23.69
N LYS A 165 -2.68 -16.74 24.62
CA LYS A 165 -2.19 -18.12 24.46
C LYS A 165 -1.47 -18.33 23.11
N PRO A 166 -0.44 -17.53 22.81
CA PRO A 166 0.22 -17.59 21.52
C PRO A 166 0.94 -18.93 21.31
N GLN A 167 1.06 -19.36 20.05
CA GLN A 167 1.86 -20.54 19.69
C GLN A 167 3.36 -20.30 19.88
N GLY A 168 3.80 -19.04 19.75
CA GLY A 168 5.16 -18.62 20.08
C GLY A 168 5.17 -17.28 20.79
N PHE A 169 6.00 -17.15 21.84
CA PHE A 169 6.17 -15.91 22.57
C PHE A 169 7.64 -15.49 22.66
N TRP A 170 7.92 -14.26 22.23
CA TRP A 170 9.25 -13.67 22.18
C TRP A 170 9.37 -12.52 23.16
N LEU A 171 10.32 -12.61 24.10
CA LEU A 171 10.63 -11.54 25.06
C LEU A 171 11.96 -10.87 24.70
N ASN A 172 11.92 -9.57 24.41
CA ASN A 172 13.12 -8.79 24.10
C ASN A 172 13.55 -7.92 25.29
N VAL A 173 14.77 -8.15 25.78
CA VAL A 173 15.41 -7.40 26.88
C VAL A 173 16.34 -6.34 26.29
N GLN A 174 15.88 -5.09 26.21
CA GLN A 174 16.63 -4.00 25.58
C GLN A 174 17.77 -3.44 26.45
N HIS A 175 17.59 -3.40 27.78
CA HIS A 175 18.43 -2.59 28.68
C HIS A 175 18.78 -3.30 30.02
N ASP A 176 19.28 -4.54 30.01
CA ASP A 176 19.59 -5.30 31.25
C ASP A 176 20.54 -4.55 32.19
N ALA A 177 21.58 -3.89 31.66
CA ALA A 177 22.53 -3.11 32.45
C ALA A 177 21.85 -1.94 33.18
N PHE A 178 20.89 -1.26 32.54
CA PHE A 178 20.13 -0.18 33.17
C PHE A 178 19.33 -0.71 34.36
N TYR A 179 18.53 -1.76 34.17
CA TYR A 179 17.73 -2.34 35.26
C TYR A 179 18.60 -2.80 36.44
N ALA A 180 19.77 -3.37 36.16
CA ALA A 180 20.71 -3.78 37.20
C ALA A 180 21.22 -2.60 38.05
N GLN A 181 21.45 -1.42 37.46
CA GLN A 181 21.84 -0.21 38.19
C GLN A 181 20.75 0.27 39.17
N HIS A 182 19.50 -0.09 38.89
CA HIS A 182 18.33 0.25 39.69
C HIS A 182 17.86 -0.89 40.60
N ASN A 183 18.74 -1.87 40.90
CA ASN A 183 18.46 -3.04 41.74
C ASN A 183 17.32 -3.94 41.23
N LEU A 184 17.03 -3.90 39.93
CA LEU A 184 16.09 -4.78 39.26
C LEU A 184 16.85 -5.82 38.45
N SER A 185 16.29 -7.02 38.29
CA SER A 185 16.97 -8.13 37.60
C SER A 185 16.08 -8.77 36.54
N MET A 186 16.37 -8.45 35.28
CA MET A 186 15.73 -9.08 34.11
C MET A 186 15.94 -10.60 34.12
N SER A 187 17.15 -11.06 34.43
CA SER A 187 17.46 -12.49 34.53
C SER A 187 16.59 -13.21 35.56
N ASN A 188 16.41 -12.64 36.76
CA ASN A 188 15.58 -13.27 37.79
C ASN A 188 14.10 -13.26 37.41
N PHE A 189 13.61 -12.18 36.80
CA PHE A 189 12.26 -12.12 36.27
C PHE A 189 12.03 -13.22 35.23
N LEU A 190 12.93 -13.35 34.24
CA LEU A 190 12.82 -14.35 33.17
C LEU A 190 12.81 -15.79 33.70
N ILE A 191 13.67 -16.12 34.67
CA ILE A 191 13.68 -17.45 35.32
C ILE A 191 12.38 -17.71 36.08
N SER A 192 11.78 -16.66 36.67
CA SER A 192 10.52 -16.80 37.39
C SER A 192 9.35 -16.97 36.43
N VAL A 193 9.25 -16.14 35.39
CA VAL A 193 8.11 -16.12 34.47
C VAL A 193 8.08 -17.37 33.60
N THR A 194 9.24 -17.90 33.19
CA THR A 194 9.33 -19.13 32.37
C THR A 194 8.90 -20.41 33.10
N LYS A 195 8.64 -20.35 34.41
CA LYS A 195 8.01 -21.45 35.15
C LYS A 195 6.50 -21.54 34.91
N THR A 196 5.87 -20.46 34.45
CA THR A 196 4.42 -20.36 34.29
C THR A 196 3.99 -19.92 32.89
N VAL A 197 4.92 -19.38 32.10
CA VAL A 197 4.73 -18.89 30.74
C VAL A 197 5.72 -19.62 29.83
N ILE A 198 5.24 -20.15 28.71
CA ILE A 198 6.12 -20.70 27.68
C ILE A 198 6.70 -19.51 26.92
N VAL A 199 8.03 -19.42 26.89
CA VAL A 199 8.77 -18.39 26.15
C VAL A 199 9.70 -19.12 25.20
N ASP A 200 9.50 -18.91 23.91
CA ASP A 200 10.23 -19.60 22.85
C ASP A 200 11.54 -18.88 22.50
N PHE A 201 11.54 -17.54 22.63
CA PHE A 201 12.67 -16.72 22.27
C PHE A 201 12.94 -15.65 23.33
N ILE A 202 14.22 -15.46 23.64
CA ILE A 202 14.71 -14.34 24.43
C ILE A 202 15.79 -13.64 23.63
N SER A 203 15.63 -12.34 23.40
CA SER A 203 16.63 -11.52 22.74
C SER A 203 17.16 -10.40 23.61
N SER A 204 18.36 -9.94 23.30
CA SER A 204 18.95 -8.74 23.90
C SER A 204 20.05 -8.19 23.00
N PRO A 205 20.27 -6.87 22.99
CA PRO A 205 21.42 -6.27 22.35
C PRO A 205 22.68 -6.29 23.25
N GLU A 206 22.57 -6.71 24.52
CA GLU A 206 23.69 -6.70 25.46
C GLU A 206 24.36 -8.08 25.60
N VAL A 207 25.66 -8.19 25.31
CA VAL A 207 26.40 -9.48 25.36
C VAL A 207 26.48 -10.02 26.79
N ASN A 208 26.69 -9.14 27.78
CA ASN A 208 26.78 -9.56 29.17
C ASN A 208 25.46 -10.14 29.72
N PHE A 209 24.31 -9.76 29.15
CA PHE A 209 23.03 -10.35 29.54
C PHE A 209 23.01 -11.87 29.27
N PHE A 210 23.46 -12.32 28.10
CA PHE A 210 23.54 -13.75 27.77
C PHE A 210 24.47 -14.50 28.72
N ARG A 211 25.58 -13.90 29.14
CA ARG A 211 26.50 -14.49 30.14
C ARG A 211 25.83 -14.68 31.51
N LYS A 212 24.96 -13.75 31.93
CA LYS A 212 24.24 -13.84 33.21
C LYS A 212 23.21 -14.96 33.21
N ILE A 213 22.53 -15.19 32.09
CA ILE A 213 21.47 -16.18 31.97
C ILE A 213 21.95 -17.55 31.47
N ALA A 214 23.20 -17.65 31.01
CA ALA A 214 23.80 -18.89 30.52
C ALA A 214 23.64 -20.03 31.54
N GLY A 215 23.18 -21.18 31.08
CA GLY A 215 22.99 -22.39 31.90
C GLY A 215 21.86 -22.31 32.92
N ARG A 216 21.09 -21.21 32.98
CA ARG A 216 19.94 -21.09 33.89
C ARG A 216 18.65 -21.69 33.35
N PHE A 217 18.63 -22.03 32.06
CA PHE A 217 17.52 -22.68 31.39
C PHE A 217 17.91 -24.11 30.99
N GLY A 218 16.92 -25.02 31.00
CA GLY A 218 17.11 -26.42 30.60
C GLY A 218 17.30 -26.58 29.09
N ARG A 219 17.42 -27.84 28.62
CA ARG A 219 17.55 -28.16 27.18
C ARG A 219 16.34 -27.74 26.36
N GLU A 220 15.18 -27.68 26.98
CA GLU A 220 13.91 -27.23 26.39
C GLU A 220 13.63 -25.74 26.71
N GLY A 221 14.69 -24.98 27.05
CA GLY A 221 14.59 -23.55 27.30
C GLY A 221 14.44 -22.72 26.02
N PRO A 222 14.24 -21.40 26.17
CA PRO A 222 14.12 -20.47 25.06
C PRO A 222 15.38 -20.44 24.19
N SER A 223 15.18 -20.19 22.89
CA SER A 223 16.24 -19.81 21.96
C SER A 223 16.76 -18.41 22.27
N PHE A 224 18.09 -18.26 22.28
CA PHE A 224 18.74 -16.99 22.56
C PHE A 224 19.11 -16.28 21.27
N VAL A 225 18.62 -15.05 21.09
CA VAL A 225 18.83 -14.27 19.87
C VAL A 225 19.56 -12.97 20.17
N PHE A 226 20.75 -12.80 19.62
CA PHE A 226 21.50 -11.56 19.79
C PHE A 226 20.96 -10.48 18.85
N ARG A 227 20.48 -9.37 19.41
CA ARG A 227 19.92 -8.25 18.63
C ARG A 227 21.02 -7.26 18.27
N PHE A 228 21.26 -7.07 16.99
CA PHE A 228 22.11 -6.00 16.49
C PHE A 228 21.32 -4.70 16.40
N LEU A 229 21.96 -3.59 16.73
CA LEU A 229 21.47 -2.24 16.47
C LEU A 229 22.20 -1.68 15.23
N GLU A 230 22.37 -0.36 15.10
CA GLU A 230 23.13 0.23 14.00
C GLU A 230 24.61 -0.17 14.05
N LYS A 231 25.27 -0.28 12.89
CA LYS A 231 26.63 -0.85 12.76
C LYS A 231 27.66 -0.05 13.55
N GLU A 232 27.48 1.25 13.64
CA GLU A 232 28.37 2.22 14.29
C GLU A 232 28.11 2.34 15.78
N GLN A 233 26.95 1.87 16.26
CA GLN A 233 26.63 1.89 17.68
C GLN A 233 27.48 0.89 18.46
N PHE A 234 27.81 1.25 19.69
CA PHE A 234 28.60 0.42 20.59
C PHE A 234 27.70 -0.52 21.39
N GLU A 235 28.09 -1.78 21.46
CA GLU A 235 27.55 -2.70 22.45
C GLU A 235 28.18 -2.36 23.81
N PRO A 236 27.36 -2.10 24.84
CA PRO A 236 27.81 -1.42 26.06
C PRO A 236 28.79 -2.24 26.91
N THR A 237 28.89 -3.56 26.72
CA THR A 237 29.64 -4.45 27.62
C THR A 237 30.98 -4.91 27.05
N THR A 238 31.11 -4.92 25.73
CA THR A 238 32.32 -5.31 25.00
C THR A 238 33.11 -4.09 24.52
N ASN A 239 32.50 -2.89 24.54
CA ASN A 239 33.06 -1.66 23.99
C ASN A 239 33.50 -1.82 22.51
N ARG A 240 32.77 -2.67 21.77
CA ARG A 240 32.93 -2.88 20.33
C ARG A 240 31.66 -2.42 19.64
N THR A 241 31.81 -1.97 18.39
CA THR A 241 30.64 -1.65 17.58
C THR A 241 29.90 -2.91 17.17
N TYR A 242 28.58 -2.82 16.95
CA TYR A 242 27.79 -3.94 16.44
C TYR A 242 28.32 -4.47 15.10
N GLY A 243 28.81 -3.58 14.22
CA GLY A 243 29.47 -3.97 12.97
C GLY A 243 30.76 -4.79 13.21
N SER A 244 31.56 -4.44 14.22
CA SER A 244 32.75 -5.23 14.60
C SER A 244 32.38 -6.61 15.15
N ILE A 245 31.31 -6.69 15.95
CA ILE A 245 30.81 -7.97 16.49
C ILE A 245 30.29 -8.86 15.37
N LEU A 246 29.56 -8.30 14.40
CA LEU A 246 29.02 -8.99 13.24
C LEU A 246 30.12 -9.71 12.45
N GLY A 247 31.30 -9.08 12.33
CA GLY A 247 32.47 -9.67 11.67
C GLY A 247 33.02 -10.94 12.33
N ASN A 248 32.52 -11.35 13.50
CA ASN A 248 32.88 -12.59 14.18
C ASN A 248 31.64 -13.37 14.65
N LEU A 249 30.91 -13.97 13.71
CA LEU A 249 29.72 -14.79 14.01
C LEU A 249 30.02 -16.02 14.86
N THR A 250 31.25 -16.56 14.81
CA THR A 250 31.64 -17.66 15.71
C THR A 250 31.68 -17.24 17.18
N PHE A 251 32.05 -15.99 17.47
CA PHE A 251 31.94 -15.42 18.82
C PHE A 251 30.48 -15.30 19.24
N VAL A 252 29.59 -14.81 18.38
CA VAL A 252 28.15 -14.71 18.66
C VAL A 252 27.54 -16.09 18.95
N LYS A 253 27.93 -17.11 18.18
CA LYS A 253 27.48 -18.50 18.36
C LYS A 253 27.82 -19.10 19.73
N THR A 254 28.79 -18.53 20.46
CA THR A 254 29.13 -19.01 21.81
C THR A 254 28.03 -18.73 22.85
N PHE A 255 27.11 -17.81 22.58
CA PHE A 255 26.07 -17.40 23.53
C PHE A 255 24.66 -17.25 22.93
N ALA A 256 24.52 -17.26 21.61
CA ALA A 256 23.23 -17.15 20.92
C ALA A 256 23.02 -18.29 19.90
N SER A 257 21.77 -18.68 19.69
CA SER A 257 21.32 -19.60 18.64
C SER A 257 20.87 -18.87 17.37
N GLY A 258 20.60 -17.57 17.45
CA GLY A 258 20.29 -16.74 16.29
C GLY A 258 20.69 -15.28 16.47
N ILE A 259 20.48 -14.49 15.42
CA ILE A 259 20.71 -13.05 15.39
C ILE A 259 19.45 -12.34 14.89
N LEU A 260 19.17 -11.15 15.44
CA LEU A 260 18.14 -10.24 14.92
C LEU A 260 18.84 -9.00 14.40
N VAL A 261 18.66 -8.66 13.13
CA VAL A 261 19.37 -7.54 12.48
C VAL A 261 18.41 -6.59 11.76
N PRO A 262 18.71 -5.28 11.66
CA PRO A 262 17.99 -4.39 10.77
C PRO A 262 18.07 -4.82 9.29
N LYS A 263 17.06 -4.52 8.48
CA LYS A 263 17.03 -4.80 7.02
C LYS A 263 18.32 -4.42 6.29
N SER A 264 18.91 -3.27 6.65
CA SER A 264 20.14 -2.71 6.06
C SER A 264 21.40 -3.58 6.21
N TYR A 265 21.38 -4.57 7.11
CA TYR A 265 22.47 -5.53 7.25
C TYR A 265 22.47 -6.60 6.16
N VAL A 266 21.30 -6.92 5.60
CA VAL A 266 21.11 -7.98 4.60
C VAL A 266 20.99 -7.36 3.20
N LEU A 267 20.11 -6.38 3.05
CA LEU A 267 19.91 -5.61 1.81
C LEU A 267 20.18 -4.13 2.11
N PRO A 268 21.43 -3.66 1.91
CA PRO A 268 21.77 -2.25 2.14
C PRO A 268 21.16 -1.37 1.05
N LEU A 269 20.96 -0.09 1.38
CA LEU A 269 20.51 0.94 0.45
C LEU A 269 21.62 1.94 0.15
N ASP A 270 21.58 2.55 -1.03
CA ASP A 270 22.37 3.74 -1.33
C ASP A 270 21.75 5.02 -0.74
N ASP A 271 22.44 6.15 -0.87
CA ASP A 271 21.98 7.46 -0.37
C ASP A 271 20.68 7.94 -1.03
N LYS A 272 20.25 7.30 -2.13
CA LYS A 272 19.03 7.61 -2.89
C LYS A 272 17.91 6.59 -2.64
N GLN A 273 18.04 5.72 -1.63
CA GLN A 273 17.06 4.68 -1.27
C GLN A 273 16.86 3.58 -2.34
N TYR A 274 17.90 3.26 -3.11
CA TYR A 274 17.90 2.08 -3.99
C TYR A 274 18.69 0.92 -3.38
N LEU A 275 18.30 -0.31 -3.70
CA LEU A 275 18.95 -1.52 -3.24
C LEU A 275 20.39 -1.63 -3.79
N LEU A 276 21.32 -1.90 -2.89
CA LEU A 276 22.66 -2.36 -3.22
C LEU A 276 22.68 -3.91 -3.25
N PRO A 277 23.75 -4.51 -3.80
CA PRO A 277 23.91 -5.97 -3.75
C PRO A 277 23.77 -6.52 -2.33
N SER A 278 23.04 -7.64 -2.19
CA SER A 278 22.85 -8.31 -0.91
C SER A 278 24.18 -8.69 -0.26
N THR A 279 24.28 -8.58 1.05
CA THR A 279 25.45 -9.05 1.80
C THR A 279 25.48 -10.58 1.91
N SER A 280 26.61 -11.14 2.32
CA SER A 280 26.74 -12.58 2.63
C SER A 280 26.23 -12.98 4.01
N LEU A 281 25.66 -12.03 4.78
CA LEU A 281 25.37 -12.21 6.19
C LEU A 281 24.51 -13.44 6.47
N VAL A 282 23.44 -13.65 5.68
CA VAL A 282 22.52 -14.76 5.90
C VAL A 282 23.23 -16.10 5.75
N GLN A 283 23.98 -16.26 4.65
CA GLN A 283 24.72 -17.50 4.39
C GLN A 283 25.84 -17.72 5.40
N ASP A 284 26.57 -16.68 5.79
CA ASP A 284 27.66 -16.77 6.77
C ASP A 284 27.13 -17.12 8.16
N ALA A 285 25.98 -16.56 8.56
CA ALA A 285 25.30 -16.90 9.81
C ALA A 285 24.78 -18.34 9.79
N HIS A 286 24.13 -18.78 8.71
CA HIS A 286 23.69 -20.16 8.55
C HIS A 286 24.85 -21.14 8.62
N LYS A 287 25.98 -20.83 7.98
CA LYS A 287 27.22 -21.62 8.05
C LYS A 287 27.78 -21.70 9.47
N ALA A 288 27.63 -20.64 10.26
CA ALA A 288 27.96 -20.63 11.69
C ALA A 288 26.89 -21.30 12.57
N GLY A 289 25.78 -21.78 11.98
CA GLY A 289 24.66 -22.39 12.69
C GLY A 289 23.81 -21.40 13.47
N LEU A 290 23.72 -20.15 13.02
CA LEU A 290 22.88 -19.09 13.58
C LEU A 290 21.64 -18.86 12.70
N GLU A 291 20.45 -18.87 13.29
CA GLU A 291 19.24 -18.37 12.62
C GLU A 291 19.35 -16.84 12.43
N VAL A 292 18.78 -16.32 11.35
CA VAL A 292 18.77 -14.89 11.02
C VAL A 292 17.34 -14.38 10.97
N PHE A 293 17.01 -13.52 11.93
CA PHE A 293 15.77 -12.77 11.97
C PHE A 293 16.04 -11.33 11.51
N VAL A 294 15.09 -10.72 10.81
CA VAL A 294 15.24 -9.35 10.30
C VAL A 294 14.14 -8.44 10.82
N SER A 295 14.51 -7.26 11.33
CA SER A 295 13.57 -6.25 11.84
C SER A 295 13.45 -5.03 10.95
N GLY A 296 12.37 -4.27 11.14
CA GLY A 296 12.12 -3.00 10.47
C GLY A 296 11.11 -3.09 9.32
N PHE A 297 10.32 -4.17 9.28
CA PHE A 297 9.24 -4.28 8.30
C PHE A 297 8.01 -3.53 8.77
N ALA A 298 7.61 -2.54 7.98
CA ALA A 298 6.42 -1.75 8.17
C ALA A 298 5.87 -1.38 6.79
N ASN A 299 4.56 -1.38 6.63
CA ASN A 299 3.92 -1.06 5.36
C ASN A 299 3.72 0.45 5.18
N ASP A 300 3.77 1.22 6.29
CA ASP A 300 3.45 2.64 6.37
C ASP A 300 4.71 3.53 6.42
N VAL A 301 5.77 3.11 5.72
CA VAL A 301 7.04 3.83 5.61
C VAL A 301 7.55 3.81 4.17
N ASP A 302 8.43 4.75 3.84
CA ASP A 302 9.15 4.71 2.57
C ASP A 302 10.07 3.48 2.55
N ILE A 303 9.77 2.54 1.64
CA ILE A 303 10.63 1.40 1.33
C ILE A 303 11.47 1.71 0.09
N ALA A 304 12.47 0.85 -0.19
CA ALA A 304 13.36 1.06 -1.34
C ALA A 304 12.59 1.27 -2.65
N HIS A 305 13.05 2.19 -3.49
CA HIS A 305 12.37 2.52 -4.75
C HIS A 305 12.24 1.32 -5.69
N ASP A 306 13.13 0.33 -5.59
CA ASP A 306 13.08 -0.94 -6.31
C ASP A 306 11.79 -1.74 -6.08
N TYR A 307 11.11 -1.53 -4.95
CA TYR A 307 9.86 -2.21 -4.62
C TYR A 307 8.62 -1.45 -5.06
N SER A 308 8.74 -0.23 -5.60
CA SER A 308 7.59 0.56 -6.07
C SER A 308 6.48 0.69 -5.01
N PHE A 309 6.85 0.89 -3.74
CA PHE A 309 5.96 0.92 -2.57
C PHE A 309 5.15 -0.37 -2.29
N ASP A 310 5.51 -1.51 -2.89
CA ASP A 310 4.84 -2.79 -2.65
C ASP A 310 5.49 -3.56 -1.48
N PRO A 311 4.83 -3.66 -0.31
CA PRO A 311 5.43 -4.27 0.87
C PRO A 311 5.66 -5.77 0.70
N VAL A 312 4.78 -6.50 0.01
CA VAL A 312 4.98 -7.94 -0.26
C VAL A 312 6.24 -8.17 -1.10
N SER A 313 6.57 -7.26 -2.03
CA SER A 313 7.83 -7.35 -2.79
C SER A 313 9.05 -7.19 -1.88
N GLU A 314 8.96 -6.30 -0.88
CA GLU A 314 9.99 -6.17 0.15
C GLU A 314 10.12 -7.48 0.93
N TYR A 315 9.06 -8.06 1.51
CA TYR A 315 9.18 -9.31 2.28
C TYR A 315 9.78 -10.46 1.44
N LEU A 316 9.32 -10.64 0.20
CA LEU A 316 9.83 -11.68 -0.69
C LEU A 316 11.33 -11.51 -0.99
N SER A 317 11.85 -10.28 -1.01
CA SER A 317 13.28 -10.03 -1.21
C SER A 317 14.17 -10.61 -0.10
N PHE A 318 13.64 -10.81 1.12
CA PHE A 318 14.35 -11.41 2.24
C PHE A 318 14.03 -12.90 2.42
N MET A 319 12.89 -13.36 1.92
CA MET A 319 12.38 -14.71 2.14
C MET A 319 12.59 -15.65 0.94
N ASP A 320 12.40 -15.17 -0.28
CA ASP A 320 12.32 -15.99 -1.50
C ASP A 320 12.92 -15.28 -2.72
N ASN A 321 14.12 -14.72 -2.58
CA ASN A 321 14.85 -14.05 -3.67
C ASN A 321 15.67 -15.01 -4.55
N GLY A 322 15.59 -16.32 -4.30
CA GLY A 322 16.36 -17.35 -4.99
C GLY A 322 17.80 -17.53 -4.53
N ASN A 323 18.36 -16.66 -3.69
CA ASN A 323 19.73 -16.74 -3.16
C ASN A 323 19.78 -17.26 -1.72
N PHE A 324 18.96 -16.73 -0.84
CA PHE A 324 18.85 -17.10 0.57
C PHE A 324 17.40 -16.92 1.07
N SER A 325 17.12 -17.42 2.28
CA SER A 325 15.90 -17.12 3.02
C SER A 325 16.27 -16.78 4.47
N VAL A 326 15.84 -15.64 4.99
CA VAL A 326 15.95 -15.35 6.42
C VAL A 326 15.03 -16.28 7.20
N ASP A 327 15.38 -16.61 8.45
CA ASP A 327 14.63 -17.55 9.30
C ASP A 327 13.37 -16.92 9.91
N GLY A 328 13.25 -15.59 9.89
CA GLY A 328 11.99 -14.91 10.19
C GLY A 328 12.07 -13.40 10.06
N VAL A 329 10.91 -12.75 10.09
CA VAL A 329 10.77 -11.30 10.00
C VAL A 329 9.97 -10.76 11.17
N LEU A 330 10.47 -9.68 11.76
CA LEU A 330 9.79 -8.88 12.78
C LEU A 330 9.09 -7.71 12.11
N SER A 331 7.76 -7.72 12.17
CA SER A 331 6.88 -6.82 11.41
C SER A 331 5.82 -6.17 12.28
N ASP A 332 5.48 -4.93 11.94
CA ASP A 332 4.33 -4.20 12.48
C ASP A 332 3.00 -4.62 11.82
N PHE A 333 3.08 -5.26 10.65
CA PHE A 333 1.97 -5.68 9.78
C PHE A 333 2.09 -7.19 9.48
N PRO A 334 1.86 -8.05 10.48
CA PRO A 334 2.10 -9.49 10.34
C PRO A 334 1.19 -10.16 9.30
N ILE A 335 0.08 -9.53 8.90
CA ILE A 335 -0.76 -9.97 7.77
C ILE A 335 0.01 -10.03 6.45
N THR A 336 0.80 -9.00 6.14
CA THR A 336 1.57 -8.94 4.89
C THR A 336 2.72 -9.93 4.91
N ALA A 337 3.39 -10.09 6.04
CA ALA A 337 4.41 -11.13 6.23
C ALA A 337 3.79 -12.54 6.05
N SER A 338 2.62 -12.78 6.63
CA SER A 338 1.88 -14.05 6.52
C SER A 338 1.48 -14.36 5.08
N ALA A 339 0.89 -13.39 4.38
CA ALA A 339 0.55 -13.55 2.97
C ALA A 339 1.82 -13.76 2.11
N SER A 340 2.92 -13.08 2.41
CA SER A 340 4.19 -13.26 1.68
C SER A 340 4.73 -14.68 1.79
N VAL A 341 4.73 -15.25 3.00
CA VAL A 341 5.16 -16.64 3.24
C VAL A 341 4.20 -17.65 2.60
N GLU A 342 2.88 -17.48 2.79
CA GLU A 342 1.91 -18.53 2.47
C GLU A 342 1.20 -18.37 1.12
N CYS A 343 1.23 -17.20 0.49
CA CYS A 343 0.49 -16.93 -0.75
C CYS A 343 1.39 -16.56 -1.93
N PHE A 344 2.48 -15.85 -1.68
CA PHE A 344 3.32 -15.26 -2.72
C PHE A 344 4.68 -15.93 -2.89
N SER A 345 5.15 -16.67 -1.89
CA SER A 345 6.39 -17.44 -2.01
C SER A 345 6.28 -18.58 -3.01
N HIS A 346 7.39 -18.83 -3.70
CA HIS A 346 7.60 -19.86 -4.71
C HIS A 346 6.60 -19.80 -5.87
N VAL A 347 6.07 -18.60 -6.14
CA VAL A 347 5.21 -18.32 -7.29
C VAL A 347 6.08 -17.86 -8.44
N ALA A 348 6.17 -18.67 -9.50
CA ALA A 348 6.88 -18.29 -10.71
C ALA A 348 6.22 -17.08 -11.39
N ARG A 349 7.00 -16.23 -12.07
CA ARG A 349 6.46 -15.07 -12.82
C ARG A 349 5.39 -15.46 -13.86
N ASN A 350 5.53 -16.64 -14.45
CA ASN A 350 4.60 -17.20 -15.45
C ASN A 350 3.57 -18.17 -14.83
N ALA A 351 3.39 -18.16 -13.51
CA ALA A 351 2.37 -18.98 -12.84
C ALA A 351 0.98 -18.72 -13.42
N THR A 352 0.17 -19.77 -13.45
CA THR A 352 -1.20 -19.72 -13.94
C THR A 352 -2.02 -18.73 -13.11
N LYS A 353 -2.84 -17.93 -13.79
CA LYS A 353 -3.81 -17.04 -13.14
C LYS A 353 -4.81 -17.90 -12.36
N GLN A 354 -5.05 -17.57 -11.09
CA GLN A 354 -5.97 -18.29 -10.20
C GLN A 354 -7.37 -17.66 -10.17
N VAL A 355 -7.48 -16.40 -10.59
CA VAL A 355 -8.74 -15.67 -10.72
C VAL A 355 -8.83 -15.03 -12.11
N ASP A 356 -10.03 -15.07 -12.70
CA ASP A 356 -10.31 -14.41 -13.97
C ASP A 356 -10.61 -12.93 -13.72
N PHE A 357 -9.56 -12.12 -13.80
CA PHE A 357 -9.55 -10.73 -13.39
C PHE A 357 -8.60 -9.92 -14.28
N LEU A 358 -9.10 -8.80 -14.80
CA LEU A 358 -8.41 -7.97 -15.78
C LEU A 358 -7.50 -6.93 -15.10
N VAL A 359 -6.22 -6.91 -15.47
CA VAL A 359 -5.27 -5.89 -15.05
C VAL A 359 -5.11 -4.87 -16.18
N ILE A 360 -5.70 -3.70 -15.99
CA ILE A 360 -5.61 -2.56 -16.89
C ILE A 360 -4.59 -1.57 -16.31
N SER A 361 -3.60 -1.15 -17.11
CA SER A 361 -2.70 -0.07 -16.66
C SER A 361 -3.44 1.27 -16.58
N LYS A 362 -2.85 2.24 -15.88
CA LYS A 362 -3.24 3.65 -15.95
C LYS A 362 -2.07 4.45 -16.51
N ASN A 363 -2.15 4.81 -17.79
CA ASN A 363 -1.10 5.44 -18.58
C ASN A 363 0.22 4.65 -18.58
N GLY A 364 0.14 3.31 -18.60
CA GLY A 364 1.28 2.40 -18.42
C GLY A 364 1.60 2.17 -16.92
N ALA A 365 2.84 1.81 -16.61
CA ALA A 365 3.35 1.72 -15.24
C ALA A 365 3.73 3.12 -14.73
N SER A 366 2.74 4.02 -14.65
CA SER A 366 2.94 5.44 -14.30
C SER A 366 3.39 5.66 -12.84
N GLY A 367 3.33 4.61 -12.02
CA GLY A 367 3.95 4.55 -10.69
C GLY A 367 5.48 4.52 -10.72
N ASP A 368 6.08 4.10 -11.85
CA ASP A 368 7.52 3.86 -11.96
C ASP A 368 8.22 4.72 -13.02
N TYR A 369 7.47 5.16 -14.03
CA TYR A 369 7.94 6.02 -15.12
C TYR A 369 6.94 7.15 -15.39
N PRO A 370 7.35 8.25 -16.05
CA PRO A 370 6.41 9.21 -16.61
C PRO A 370 5.34 8.52 -17.46
N GLY A 371 4.07 8.76 -17.14
CA GLY A 371 2.94 8.11 -17.79
C GLY A 371 2.87 8.41 -19.31
N CYS A 372 2.23 7.52 -20.05
CA CYS A 372 2.08 7.57 -21.51
C CYS A 372 3.40 7.55 -22.30
N THR A 373 4.52 7.17 -21.67
CA THR A 373 5.79 6.99 -22.35
C THR A 373 6.02 5.56 -22.82
N ASN A 374 6.91 5.37 -23.79
CA ASN A 374 7.33 4.04 -24.24
C ASN A 374 7.81 3.15 -23.07
N LEU A 375 8.60 3.70 -22.13
CA LEU A 375 9.11 2.95 -20.98
C LEU A 375 8.00 2.55 -19.99
N ALA A 376 7.04 3.44 -19.73
CA ALA A 376 5.88 3.13 -18.89
C ALA A 376 5.05 1.99 -19.49
N TYR A 377 4.84 1.99 -20.81
CA TYR A 377 4.08 0.92 -21.49
C TYR A 377 4.86 -0.39 -21.57
N GLU A 378 6.14 -0.35 -21.92
CA GLU A 378 7.02 -1.53 -21.92
C GLU A 378 7.05 -2.18 -20.53
N LYS A 379 7.19 -1.38 -19.46
CA LYS A 379 7.12 -1.88 -18.09
C LYS A 379 5.76 -2.48 -17.75
N ALA A 380 4.65 -1.81 -18.08
CA ALA A 380 3.31 -2.36 -17.82
C ALA A 380 3.09 -3.74 -18.48
N ILE A 381 3.58 -3.91 -19.71
CA ILE A 381 3.54 -5.19 -20.43
C ILE A 381 4.38 -6.24 -19.70
N ASN A 382 5.61 -5.90 -19.32
CA ASN A 382 6.53 -6.80 -18.62
C ASN A 382 6.03 -7.19 -17.23
N ASP A 383 5.38 -6.26 -16.54
CA ASP A 383 4.76 -6.46 -15.23
C ASP A 383 3.49 -7.33 -15.32
N GLY A 384 2.95 -7.54 -16.52
CA GLY A 384 1.87 -8.46 -16.79
C GLY A 384 0.48 -7.84 -16.77
N ALA A 385 0.35 -6.57 -17.19
CA ALA A 385 -0.93 -6.00 -17.58
C ALA A 385 -1.57 -6.84 -18.72
N ASP A 386 -2.88 -6.98 -18.71
CA ASP A 386 -3.61 -7.59 -19.83
C ASP A 386 -4.04 -6.55 -20.86
N VAL A 387 -4.25 -5.32 -20.40
CA VAL A 387 -4.66 -4.18 -21.20
C VAL A 387 -3.78 -3.00 -20.81
N ILE A 388 -3.18 -2.36 -21.82
CA ILE A 388 -2.58 -1.04 -21.63
C ILE A 388 -3.52 0.04 -22.14
N ASP A 389 -3.53 1.17 -21.47
CA ASP A 389 -4.44 2.28 -21.75
C ASP A 389 -3.73 3.49 -22.37
N CYS A 390 -4.43 4.23 -23.21
CA CYS A 390 -3.98 5.49 -23.76
C CYS A 390 -5.08 6.54 -23.53
N SER A 391 -4.80 7.50 -22.66
CA SER A 391 -5.58 8.72 -22.54
C SER A 391 -5.26 9.61 -23.75
N VAL A 392 -6.14 9.65 -24.75
CA VAL A 392 -5.85 10.33 -26.02
C VAL A 392 -6.04 11.82 -25.89
N GLN A 393 -5.01 12.57 -26.30
CA GLN A 393 -5.04 14.01 -26.48
C GLN A 393 -4.75 14.37 -27.94
N MET A 394 -5.15 15.58 -28.33
CA MET A 394 -4.91 16.10 -29.68
C MET A 394 -3.90 17.24 -29.64
N SER A 395 -2.96 17.23 -30.58
CA SER A 395 -2.12 18.39 -30.89
C SER A 395 -2.86 19.42 -31.77
N SER A 396 -2.32 20.62 -31.87
CA SER A 396 -2.91 21.72 -32.64
C SER A 396 -2.97 21.46 -34.16
N ASP A 397 -2.09 20.60 -34.67
CA ASP A 397 -2.00 20.10 -36.05
C ASP A 397 -2.77 18.78 -36.26
N GLY A 398 -3.56 18.34 -35.28
CA GLY A 398 -4.50 17.23 -35.42
C GLY A 398 -3.91 15.83 -35.25
N LYS A 399 -2.72 15.70 -34.65
CA LYS A 399 -2.12 14.39 -34.33
C LYS A 399 -2.68 13.87 -32.99
N PRO A 400 -3.26 12.65 -32.95
CA PRO A 400 -3.64 12.00 -31.69
C PRO A 400 -2.41 11.35 -31.02
N PHE A 401 -2.29 11.52 -29.71
CA PHE A 401 -1.20 10.95 -28.91
C PHE A 401 -1.63 10.64 -27.47
N CYS A 402 -0.85 9.82 -26.78
CA CYS A 402 -1.13 9.44 -25.39
C CYS A 402 -0.56 10.49 -24.43
N SER A 403 -1.40 11.04 -23.56
CA SER A 403 -1.00 11.90 -22.45
C SER A 403 -2.03 11.81 -21.33
N SER A 404 -1.56 11.66 -20.09
CA SER A 404 -2.43 11.49 -18.91
C SER A 404 -3.22 12.75 -18.54
N SER A 405 -2.96 13.87 -19.21
CA SER A 405 -3.65 15.15 -19.01
C SER A 405 -3.65 15.97 -20.31
N ILE A 406 -4.72 16.75 -20.51
CA ILE A 406 -4.81 17.76 -21.57
C ILE A 406 -3.96 19.01 -21.27
N ASP A 407 -3.63 19.26 -20.01
CA ASP A 407 -2.63 20.23 -19.58
C ASP A 407 -1.29 19.54 -19.35
N LEU A 408 -0.27 19.97 -20.09
CA LEU A 408 1.09 19.41 -20.07
C LEU A 408 1.90 19.84 -18.84
N GLY A 409 1.41 20.79 -18.04
CA GLY A 409 2.13 21.35 -16.89
C GLY A 409 2.50 20.32 -15.81
N ASN A 410 1.64 19.31 -15.60
CA ASN A 410 1.84 18.30 -14.56
C ASN A 410 2.43 16.98 -15.08
N THR A 411 2.54 16.81 -16.40
CA THR A 411 2.96 15.55 -17.05
C THR A 411 4.28 15.69 -17.80
N THR A 412 4.79 16.91 -17.92
CA THR A 412 6.04 17.24 -18.62
C THR A 412 6.78 18.37 -17.91
N MET A 413 8.03 18.61 -18.31
CA MET A 413 8.82 19.76 -17.89
C MET A 413 8.53 21.02 -18.72
N VAL A 414 7.33 21.17 -19.30
CA VAL A 414 6.99 22.29 -20.20
C VAL A 414 7.17 23.66 -19.54
N ALA A 415 6.94 23.77 -18.23
CA ALA A 415 7.17 25.00 -17.47
C ALA A 415 8.65 25.45 -17.47
N GLN A 416 9.59 24.51 -17.68
CA GLN A 416 11.03 24.76 -17.77
C GLN A 416 11.51 24.91 -19.22
N SER A 417 10.61 24.82 -20.19
CA SER A 417 10.91 24.94 -21.62
C SER A 417 10.67 26.36 -22.16
N PRO A 418 11.12 26.66 -23.39
CA PRO A 418 10.73 27.90 -24.09
C PRO A 418 9.21 28.01 -24.33
N LEU A 419 8.47 26.90 -24.31
CA LEU A 419 7.03 26.85 -24.54
C LEU A 419 6.21 27.31 -23.32
N ARG A 420 6.85 27.60 -22.17
CA ARG A 420 6.17 28.11 -20.96
C ARG A 420 5.33 29.37 -21.20
N ASN A 421 5.72 30.18 -22.19
CA ASN A 421 5.03 31.42 -22.56
C ASN A 421 3.73 31.17 -23.37
N ARG A 422 3.41 29.92 -23.70
CA ARG A 422 2.17 29.50 -24.37
C ARG A 422 1.02 29.22 -23.39
N SER A 423 1.20 29.53 -22.11
CA SER A 423 0.14 29.37 -21.12
C SER A 423 -1.09 30.21 -21.48
N THR A 424 -2.27 29.60 -21.42
CA THR A 424 -3.54 30.25 -21.73
C THR A 424 -4.62 29.82 -20.75
N SER A 425 -5.68 30.61 -20.64
CA SER A 425 -6.88 30.26 -19.87
C SER A 425 -7.88 29.55 -20.78
N VAL A 426 -8.46 28.44 -20.31
CA VAL A 426 -9.54 27.71 -20.99
C VAL A 426 -10.56 27.31 -19.92
N PRO A 427 -11.52 28.21 -19.60
CA PRO A 427 -12.46 28.02 -18.50
C PRO A 427 -13.31 26.75 -18.61
N GLU A 428 -13.56 26.26 -19.82
CA GLU A 428 -14.30 25.01 -20.06
C GLU A 428 -13.53 23.75 -19.61
N ILE A 429 -12.21 23.85 -19.40
CA ILE A 429 -11.35 22.74 -18.97
C ILE A 429 -10.81 22.96 -17.56
N SER A 430 -10.31 24.16 -17.26
CA SER A 430 -9.73 24.48 -15.96
C SER A 430 -9.85 25.96 -15.63
N SER A 431 -10.02 26.25 -14.34
CA SER A 431 -10.02 27.61 -13.79
C SER A 431 -8.62 28.23 -13.73
N VAL A 432 -7.57 27.43 -13.91
CA VAL A 432 -6.17 27.86 -13.86
C VAL A 432 -5.59 27.87 -15.27
N ASN A 433 -4.70 28.83 -15.53
CA ASN A 433 -3.97 28.87 -16.80
C ASN A 433 -3.08 27.64 -16.93
N GLY A 434 -3.12 27.00 -18.09
CA GLY A 434 -2.39 25.77 -18.39
C GLY A 434 -1.69 25.86 -19.73
N ILE A 435 -0.90 24.84 -20.07
CA ILE A 435 -0.30 24.69 -21.40
C ILE A 435 -0.94 23.48 -22.04
N TYR A 436 -1.99 23.76 -22.82
CA TYR A 436 -2.86 22.72 -23.34
C TYR A 436 -2.31 22.07 -24.61
N THR A 437 -2.51 20.75 -24.75
CA THR A 437 -2.00 19.96 -25.88
C THR A 437 -2.44 20.53 -27.24
N PHE A 438 -3.69 20.98 -27.37
CA PHE A 438 -4.25 21.51 -28.62
C PHE A 438 -3.74 22.90 -29.01
N THR A 439 -2.86 23.51 -28.20
CA THR A 439 -2.18 24.77 -28.51
C THR A 439 -0.78 24.58 -29.10
N LEU A 440 -0.24 23.36 -29.04
CA LEU A 440 1.10 23.00 -29.52
C LEU A 440 1.01 21.98 -30.65
N THR A 441 1.88 22.10 -31.64
CA THR A 441 2.02 21.10 -32.72
C THR A 441 2.66 19.82 -32.20
N TRP A 442 2.44 18.68 -32.86
CA TRP A 442 3.08 17.43 -32.46
C TRP A 442 4.61 17.51 -32.41
N PRO A 443 5.31 18.12 -33.39
CA PRO A 443 6.76 18.32 -33.29
C PRO A 443 7.19 19.14 -32.07
N GLU A 444 6.42 20.17 -31.66
CA GLU A 444 6.70 20.92 -30.43
C GLU A 444 6.54 20.02 -29.19
N ILE A 445 5.46 19.23 -29.12
CA ILE A 445 5.20 18.31 -28.01
C ILE A 445 6.31 17.25 -27.89
N GLN A 446 6.81 16.73 -29.01
CA GLN A 446 7.89 15.75 -29.04
C GLN A 446 9.23 16.30 -28.48
N THR A 447 9.39 17.62 -28.37
CA THR A 447 10.57 18.23 -27.73
C THR A 447 10.48 18.29 -26.21
N LEU A 448 9.30 18.05 -25.64
CA LEU A 448 9.09 18.12 -24.19
C LEU A 448 9.67 16.90 -23.49
N THR A 449 10.31 17.14 -22.36
CA THR A 449 10.74 16.09 -21.43
C THR A 449 9.55 15.64 -20.59
N PRO A 450 9.13 14.35 -20.63
CA PRO A 450 8.11 13.83 -19.73
C PRO A 450 8.50 13.97 -18.26
N ALA A 451 7.51 14.00 -17.37
CA ALA A 451 7.73 14.08 -15.93
C ALA A 451 6.81 13.09 -15.20
N ILE A 452 7.37 12.36 -14.23
CA ILE A 452 6.60 11.44 -13.40
C ILE A 452 5.70 12.22 -12.44
N SER A 453 4.46 11.75 -12.30
CA SER A 453 3.51 12.33 -11.34
C SER A 453 3.88 11.91 -9.92
N ASN A 454 3.82 12.82 -8.96
CA ASN A 454 4.06 12.52 -7.54
C ASN A 454 2.86 13.02 -6.71
N PRO A 455 1.71 12.32 -6.75
CA PRO A 455 0.45 12.82 -6.20
C PRO A 455 0.51 13.13 -4.69
N TYR A 456 1.40 12.44 -3.97
CA TYR A 456 1.54 12.54 -2.51
C TYR A 456 2.72 13.42 -2.05
N SER A 457 3.50 13.99 -2.97
CA SER A 457 4.71 14.78 -2.64
C SER A 457 4.43 16.00 -1.75
N ARG A 458 3.35 16.74 -1.99
CA ARG A 458 3.06 17.98 -1.24
C ARG A 458 2.63 17.75 0.20
N ARG A 459 1.91 16.67 0.48
CA ARG A 459 1.34 16.39 1.81
C ARG A 459 2.20 15.42 2.62
N PHE A 460 2.84 14.46 1.95
CA PHE A 460 3.53 13.35 2.61
C PHE A 460 5.01 13.25 2.24
N ASN A 461 5.54 14.16 1.40
CA ASN A 461 6.93 14.13 0.94
C ASN A 461 7.32 12.82 0.25
N MET A 462 6.35 12.08 -0.29
CA MET A 462 6.56 10.83 -1.01
C MET A 462 6.86 11.11 -2.48
N PHE A 463 7.97 10.57 -2.96
CA PHE A 463 8.40 10.65 -4.35
C PHE A 463 8.51 9.26 -4.96
N ARG A 464 7.91 9.10 -6.14
CA ARG A 464 8.14 7.96 -7.03
C ARG A 464 9.56 7.97 -7.57
N ASN A 465 9.91 6.91 -8.30
CA ASN A 465 11.23 6.61 -8.85
C ASN A 465 12.08 7.84 -9.29
N PRO A 466 13.00 8.33 -8.43
CA PRO A 466 13.77 9.54 -8.74
C PRO A 466 14.74 9.40 -9.91
N ASN A 467 15.29 8.21 -10.13
CA ASN A 467 16.23 7.95 -11.24
C ASN A 467 15.52 8.00 -12.61
N GLU A 468 14.25 7.61 -12.67
CA GLU A 468 13.46 7.55 -13.91
C GLU A 468 12.46 8.69 -14.08
N ARG A 469 12.50 9.69 -13.19
CA ARG A 469 11.50 10.77 -13.09
C ARG A 469 11.24 11.57 -14.37
N ASN A 470 12.17 11.53 -15.33
CA ASN A 470 12.11 12.25 -16.61
C ASN A 470 12.40 11.35 -17.83
N SER A 471 12.36 10.03 -17.65
CA SER A 471 12.73 9.07 -18.69
C SER A 471 11.59 8.78 -19.66
N GLY A 472 11.95 8.28 -20.84
CA GLY A 472 11.00 7.86 -21.87
C GLY A 472 10.55 9.00 -22.80
N LYS A 473 9.67 8.65 -23.76
CA LYS A 473 9.10 9.57 -24.75
C LYS A 473 7.60 9.33 -24.87
N LEU A 474 6.81 10.40 -24.94
CA LEU A 474 5.38 10.31 -25.24
C LEU A 474 5.18 9.67 -26.60
N LEU A 475 4.17 8.80 -26.70
CA LEU A 475 3.84 8.09 -27.93
C LEU A 475 2.68 8.75 -28.65
N SER A 476 2.78 8.87 -29.97
CA SER A 476 1.59 9.04 -30.80
C SER A 476 0.67 7.82 -30.67
N LEU A 477 -0.61 7.99 -30.95
CA LEU A 477 -1.57 6.89 -30.83
C LEU A 477 -1.19 5.71 -31.74
N SER A 478 -0.68 5.99 -32.94
CA SER A 478 -0.20 4.96 -33.87
C SER A 478 1.00 4.18 -33.31
N GLU A 479 1.95 4.85 -32.65
CA GLU A 479 3.11 4.20 -32.02
C GLU A 479 2.68 3.31 -30.85
N PHE A 480 1.78 3.81 -30.00
CA PHE A 480 1.17 3.02 -28.91
C PHE A 480 0.46 1.77 -29.44
N LEU A 481 -0.37 1.91 -30.47
CA LEU A 481 -1.11 0.80 -31.07
C LEU A 481 -0.18 -0.25 -31.71
N ASN A 482 0.91 0.18 -32.35
CA ASN A 482 1.93 -0.73 -32.88
C ASN A 482 2.71 -1.44 -31.77
N LEU A 483 3.05 -0.73 -30.68
CA LEU A 483 3.66 -1.32 -29.50
C LEU A 483 2.77 -2.42 -28.91
N ALA A 484 1.47 -2.14 -28.76
CA ALA A 484 0.51 -3.12 -28.27
C ALA A 484 0.36 -4.34 -29.20
N LYS A 485 0.31 -4.09 -30.51
CA LYS A 485 0.17 -5.12 -31.55
C LYS A 485 1.37 -6.08 -31.60
N ASN A 486 2.56 -5.58 -31.27
CA ASN A 486 3.78 -6.38 -31.23
C ASN A 486 3.90 -7.22 -29.95
N SER A 487 3.08 -6.97 -28.94
CA SER A 487 3.05 -7.77 -27.71
C SER A 487 2.23 -9.05 -27.91
N THR A 488 2.75 -10.15 -27.37
CA THR A 488 2.05 -11.45 -27.35
C THR A 488 1.30 -11.71 -26.04
N THR A 489 1.50 -10.86 -25.03
CA THR A 489 0.91 -11.04 -23.69
C THR A 489 -0.34 -10.19 -23.47
N LEU A 490 -0.52 -9.13 -24.26
CA LEU A 490 -1.68 -8.25 -24.16
C LEU A 490 -2.93 -8.89 -24.78
N SER A 491 -4.03 -8.80 -24.05
CA SER A 491 -5.36 -9.17 -24.51
C SER A 491 -6.11 -7.99 -25.16
N GLY A 492 -5.74 -6.75 -24.85
CA GLY A 492 -6.40 -5.58 -25.41
C GLY A 492 -5.67 -4.26 -25.20
N VAL A 493 -6.26 -3.21 -25.75
CA VAL A 493 -5.93 -1.80 -25.49
C VAL A 493 -7.18 -1.05 -25.07
N LEU A 494 -7.02 -0.10 -24.15
CA LEU A 494 -8.10 0.81 -23.73
C LEU A 494 -7.76 2.23 -24.16
N ILE A 495 -8.63 2.86 -24.95
CA ILE A 495 -8.44 4.21 -25.47
C ILE A 495 -9.46 5.12 -24.79
N SER A 496 -8.99 6.02 -23.92
CA SER A 496 -9.86 6.99 -23.26
C SER A 496 -9.98 8.25 -24.09
N VAL A 497 -11.20 8.68 -24.35
CA VAL A 497 -11.52 9.89 -25.13
C VAL A 497 -12.36 10.83 -24.27
N GLU A 498 -11.80 12.00 -23.97
CA GLU A 498 -12.43 13.04 -23.14
C GLU A 498 -12.44 14.37 -23.91
N ASN A 499 -13.22 15.35 -23.44
CA ASN A 499 -13.26 16.71 -23.98
C ASN A 499 -13.64 16.81 -25.48
N ALA A 500 -14.31 15.80 -26.04
CA ALA A 500 -14.57 15.71 -27.48
C ALA A 500 -15.43 16.87 -28.00
N ALA A 501 -16.46 17.28 -27.26
CA ALA A 501 -17.32 18.41 -27.64
C ALA A 501 -16.52 19.72 -27.72
N TYR A 502 -15.68 20.00 -26.72
CA TYR A 502 -14.81 21.17 -26.70
C TYR A 502 -13.84 21.17 -27.90
N LEU A 503 -13.20 20.03 -28.17
CA LEU A 503 -12.25 19.91 -29.29
C LEU A 503 -12.93 20.16 -30.64
N ARG A 504 -14.15 19.65 -30.85
CA ARG A 504 -14.91 19.86 -32.10
C ARG A 504 -15.39 21.30 -32.27
N GLU A 505 -15.99 21.89 -31.24
CA GLU A 505 -16.59 23.24 -31.33
C GLU A 505 -15.55 24.35 -31.30
N LYS A 506 -14.59 24.25 -30.38
CA LYS A 506 -13.69 25.37 -30.07
C LYS A 506 -12.36 25.26 -30.80
N GLN A 507 -11.89 24.04 -31.05
CA GLN A 507 -10.57 23.81 -31.64
C GLN A 507 -10.61 23.31 -33.09
N GLY A 508 -11.77 22.86 -33.58
CA GLY A 508 -11.93 22.27 -34.90
C GLY A 508 -11.22 20.91 -35.05
N LEU A 509 -11.04 20.20 -33.94
CA LEU A 509 -10.33 18.91 -33.86
C LEU A 509 -11.32 17.79 -33.55
N ASP A 510 -11.38 16.80 -34.43
CA ASP A 510 -12.26 15.63 -34.26
C ASP A 510 -11.47 14.44 -33.70
N VAL A 511 -11.43 14.33 -32.37
CA VAL A 511 -10.71 13.24 -31.68
C VAL A 511 -11.31 11.87 -31.98
N VAL A 512 -12.64 11.75 -32.14
CA VAL A 512 -13.29 10.48 -32.47
C VAL A 512 -12.82 9.99 -33.83
N LYS A 513 -12.87 10.88 -34.83
CA LYS A 513 -12.35 10.57 -36.17
C LYS A 513 -10.87 10.22 -36.13
N ALA A 514 -10.04 11.01 -35.44
CA ALA A 514 -8.60 10.79 -35.35
C ALA A 514 -8.24 9.42 -34.73
N VAL A 515 -8.99 8.98 -33.71
CA VAL A 515 -8.83 7.66 -33.10
C VAL A 515 -9.25 6.54 -34.06
N LEU A 516 -10.41 6.67 -34.73
CA LEU A 516 -10.89 5.70 -35.71
C LEU A 516 -9.93 5.55 -36.90
N ASP A 517 -9.38 6.67 -37.39
CA ASP A 517 -8.37 6.69 -38.45
C ASP A 517 -7.10 5.97 -37.99
N ALA A 518 -6.57 6.30 -36.81
CA ALA A 518 -5.36 5.66 -36.27
C ALA A 518 -5.53 4.14 -36.05
N LEU A 519 -6.69 3.70 -35.55
CA LEU A 519 -7.03 2.29 -35.41
C LEU A 519 -7.10 1.58 -36.77
N THR A 520 -7.66 2.25 -37.77
CA THR A 520 -7.76 1.71 -39.13
C THR A 520 -6.38 1.57 -39.78
N GLU A 521 -5.57 2.63 -39.71
CA GLU A 521 -4.20 2.68 -40.25
C GLU A 521 -3.27 1.63 -39.63
N THR A 522 -3.44 1.35 -38.34
CA THR A 522 -2.64 0.33 -37.62
C THR A 522 -3.22 -1.09 -37.72
N GLY A 523 -4.38 -1.23 -38.36
CA GLY A 523 -5.00 -2.52 -38.70
C GLY A 523 -5.83 -3.15 -37.58
N TYR A 524 -6.32 -2.36 -36.62
CA TYR A 524 -7.25 -2.79 -35.56
C TYR A 524 -8.72 -2.87 -36.01
N SER A 525 -9.04 -2.43 -37.23
CA SER A 525 -10.39 -2.48 -37.80
C SER A 525 -10.82 -3.87 -38.31
N ASN A 526 -9.87 -4.81 -38.45
CA ASN A 526 -10.15 -6.23 -38.71
C ASN A 526 -10.23 -6.99 -37.38
N ARG A 527 -10.82 -8.20 -37.35
CA ARG A 527 -10.84 -9.07 -36.15
C ARG A 527 -9.40 -9.46 -35.74
N THR A 528 -8.74 -8.58 -34.99
CA THR A 528 -7.45 -8.81 -34.35
C THR A 528 -7.64 -9.67 -33.10
N THR A 529 -6.58 -10.36 -32.69
CA THR A 529 -6.55 -11.06 -31.39
C THR A 529 -6.57 -10.08 -30.21
N THR A 530 -6.06 -8.86 -30.41
CA THR A 530 -6.08 -7.77 -29.43
C THR A 530 -7.43 -7.04 -29.47
N LYS A 531 -8.12 -6.99 -28.33
CA LYS A 531 -9.40 -6.28 -28.14
C LYS A 531 -9.17 -4.77 -28.09
N VAL A 532 -10.08 -3.98 -28.65
CA VAL A 532 -10.08 -2.51 -28.50
C VAL A 532 -11.27 -2.11 -27.63
N MET A 533 -10.97 -1.38 -26.56
CA MET A 533 -11.93 -0.82 -25.61
C MET A 533 -11.88 0.70 -25.73
N ILE A 534 -13.02 1.34 -25.97
CA ILE A 534 -13.15 2.80 -26.01
C ILE A 534 -13.81 3.26 -24.72
N GLN A 535 -13.12 4.07 -23.94
CA GLN A 535 -13.61 4.61 -22.67
C GLN A 535 -13.93 6.10 -22.79
N SER A 536 -15.01 6.54 -22.16
CA SER A 536 -15.33 7.96 -21.99
C SER A 536 -16.26 8.17 -20.80
N THR A 537 -16.19 9.35 -20.17
CA THR A 537 -17.24 9.82 -19.25
C THR A 537 -18.48 10.33 -19.98
N ASN A 538 -18.38 10.56 -21.30
CA ASN A 538 -19.47 11.08 -22.11
C ASN A 538 -20.17 9.99 -22.94
N SER A 539 -21.47 9.79 -22.70
CA SER A 539 -22.28 8.80 -23.41
C SER A 539 -22.35 9.12 -24.91
N SER A 540 -22.38 10.40 -25.25
CA SER A 540 -22.40 10.90 -26.63
C SER A 540 -21.16 10.48 -27.45
N VAL A 541 -19.98 10.41 -26.82
CA VAL A 541 -18.74 9.92 -27.44
C VAL A 541 -18.83 8.43 -27.75
N LEU A 542 -19.28 7.63 -26.79
CA LEU A 542 -19.41 6.18 -26.96
C LEU A 542 -20.45 5.81 -28.03
N VAL A 543 -21.56 6.56 -28.09
CA VAL A 543 -22.57 6.41 -29.15
C VAL A 543 -21.97 6.70 -30.53
N ASP A 544 -21.12 7.73 -30.66
CA ASP A 544 -20.48 8.07 -31.94
C ASP A 544 -19.53 6.95 -32.41
N PHE A 545 -18.69 6.43 -31.51
CA PHE A 545 -17.84 5.27 -31.79
C PHE A 545 -18.65 4.02 -32.17
N LYS A 546 -19.73 3.72 -31.45
CA LYS A 546 -20.58 2.54 -31.69
C LYS A 546 -21.29 2.59 -33.05
N LYS A 547 -21.57 3.78 -33.59
CA LYS A 547 -22.14 3.94 -34.94
C LYS A 547 -21.14 3.64 -36.05
N GLN A 548 -19.85 3.84 -35.78
CA GLN A 548 -18.79 3.80 -36.78
C GLN A 548 -17.86 2.58 -36.65
N SER A 549 -18.01 1.79 -35.58
CA SER A 549 -17.12 0.67 -35.27
C SER A 549 -17.82 -0.46 -34.50
N GLN A 550 -17.10 -1.57 -34.30
CA GLN A 550 -17.53 -2.73 -33.51
C GLN A 550 -16.68 -2.89 -32.24
N TYR A 551 -15.99 -1.82 -31.81
CA TYR A 551 -15.16 -1.85 -30.62
C TYR A 551 -16.01 -1.94 -29.35
N GLU A 552 -15.43 -2.50 -28.29
CA GLU A 552 -16.08 -2.50 -26.99
C GLU A 552 -16.12 -1.08 -26.46
N THR A 553 -17.24 -0.65 -25.90
CA THR A 553 -17.39 0.67 -25.28
C THR A 553 -17.51 0.53 -23.77
N VAL A 554 -16.83 1.41 -23.04
CA VAL A 554 -16.69 1.38 -21.60
C VAL A 554 -17.11 2.73 -21.05
N TYR A 555 -18.19 2.76 -20.28
CA TYR A 555 -18.66 4.01 -19.68
C TYR A 555 -17.97 4.25 -18.35
N LYS A 556 -17.37 5.43 -18.17
CA LYS A 556 -16.74 5.81 -16.91
C LYS A 556 -17.68 6.72 -16.12
N VAL A 557 -18.12 6.25 -14.96
CA VAL A 557 -18.83 7.09 -13.97
C VAL A 557 -17.78 7.86 -13.18
N GLU A 558 -17.69 9.16 -13.43
CA GLU A 558 -16.69 10.02 -12.77
C GLU A 558 -17.05 10.34 -11.32
N GLU A 559 -18.34 10.51 -11.02
CA GLU A 559 -18.79 10.84 -9.68
C GLU A 559 -18.74 9.67 -8.70
N THR A 560 -18.52 10.01 -7.43
CA THR A 560 -18.64 9.02 -6.34
C THR A 560 -20.11 8.82 -6.02
N ILE A 561 -20.58 7.58 -6.12
CA ILE A 561 -22.01 7.23 -6.01
C ILE A 561 -22.22 6.18 -4.93
N ARG A 562 -23.34 6.26 -4.21
CA ARG A 562 -23.71 5.21 -3.23
C ARG A 562 -24.60 4.12 -3.81
N ASP A 563 -25.28 4.40 -4.92
CA ASP A 563 -26.21 3.49 -5.61
C ASP A 563 -26.40 3.97 -7.06
N ILE A 564 -26.98 3.12 -7.90
CA ILE A 564 -27.32 3.39 -9.31
C ILE A 564 -28.70 2.82 -9.65
N LEU A 565 -29.57 3.65 -10.24
CA LEU A 565 -30.93 3.25 -10.60
C LEU A 565 -30.96 2.26 -11.78
N ASP A 566 -31.96 1.37 -11.79
CA ASP A 566 -32.15 0.42 -12.90
C ASP A 566 -32.39 1.13 -14.24
N SER A 567 -33.07 2.29 -14.24
CA SER A 567 -33.26 3.13 -15.43
C SER A 567 -31.92 3.57 -16.02
N ALA A 568 -31.02 4.05 -15.18
CA ALA A 568 -29.68 4.48 -15.58
C ALA A 568 -28.87 3.31 -16.16
N ILE A 569 -28.94 2.12 -15.54
CA ILE A 569 -28.26 0.92 -16.04
C ILE A 569 -28.77 0.53 -17.43
N GLU A 570 -30.10 0.53 -17.64
CA GLU A 570 -30.68 0.22 -18.95
C GLU A 570 -30.30 1.25 -20.01
N ASP A 571 -30.14 2.52 -19.63
CA ASP A 571 -29.62 3.56 -20.54
C ASP A 571 -28.15 3.33 -20.87
N ILE A 572 -27.30 3.01 -19.88
CA ILE A 572 -25.88 2.67 -20.08
C ILE A 572 -25.73 1.51 -21.06
N LYS A 573 -26.54 0.44 -20.92
CA LYS A 573 -26.50 -0.74 -21.80
C LYS A 573 -26.77 -0.43 -23.27
N LYS A 574 -27.42 0.69 -23.59
CA LYS A 574 -27.65 1.10 -24.98
C LYS A 574 -26.35 1.45 -25.70
N PHE A 575 -25.34 1.93 -24.99
CA PHE A 575 -24.10 2.45 -25.60
C PHE A 575 -22.81 1.88 -25.02
N ALA A 576 -22.83 1.23 -23.86
CA ALA A 576 -21.65 0.64 -23.22
C ALA A 576 -21.84 -0.85 -22.92
N SER A 577 -20.72 -1.56 -22.87
CA SER A 577 -20.62 -2.99 -22.58
C SER A 577 -19.89 -3.30 -21.27
N ALA A 578 -19.26 -2.30 -20.66
CA ALA A 578 -18.64 -2.37 -19.33
C ALA A 578 -18.66 -0.98 -18.68
N VAL A 579 -18.43 -0.94 -17.37
CA VAL A 579 -18.44 0.29 -16.58
C VAL A 579 -17.16 0.43 -15.75
N VAL A 580 -16.62 1.65 -15.69
CA VAL A 580 -15.54 2.03 -14.79
C VAL A 580 -16.11 2.91 -13.68
N ILE A 581 -15.77 2.60 -12.43
CA ILE A 581 -16.17 3.40 -11.25
C ILE A 581 -14.99 3.67 -10.33
N GLY A 582 -15.10 4.71 -9.51
CA GLY A 582 -14.13 5.03 -8.46
C GLY A 582 -14.17 4.07 -7.26
N LYS A 583 -13.03 3.89 -6.57
CA LYS A 583 -12.90 3.11 -5.31
C LYS A 583 -13.97 3.45 -4.27
N SER A 584 -14.23 4.73 -4.04
CA SER A 584 -15.22 5.21 -3.05
C SER A 584 -16.68 4.90 -3.42
N SER A 585 -16.96 4.57 -4.68
CA SER A 585 -18.29 4.09 -5.11
C SER A 585 -18.51 2.62 -4.78
N VAL A 586 -17.47 1.92 -4.30
CA VAL A 586 -17.53 0.52 -3.82
C VAL A 586 -17.45 0.50 -2.31
N PHE A 587 -16.39 1.11 -1.75
CA PHE A 587 -16.14 1.22 -0.32
C PHE A 587 -16.06 2.71 0.06
N PRO A 588 -17.14 3.31 0.58
CA PRO A 588 -17.13 4.69 1.04
C PRO A 588 -16.12 4.88 2.19
N VAL A 589 -15.39 5.98 2.15
CA VAL A 589 -14.31 6.29 3.10
C VAL A 589 -14.59 7.59 3.83
N VAL A 590 -14.44 7.59 5.15
CA VAL A 590 -14.52 8.78 6.01
C VAL A 590 -13.33 8.77 6.98
N ASP A 591 -12.60 9.89 7.09
CA ASP A 591 -11.39 10.01 7.92
C ASP A 591 -10.36 8.88 7.71
N GLY A 592 -10.29 8.31 6.50
CA GLY A 592 -9.38 7.20 6.19
C GLY A 592 -9.88 5.82 6.61
N PHE A 593 -11.16 5.67 6.98
CA PHE A 593 -11.79 4.38 7.32
C PHE A 593 -12.88 4.01 6.32
N VAL A 594 -12.94 2.74 5.97
CA VAL A 594 -14.05 2.18 5.19
C VAL A 594 -15.29 2.10 6.08
N THR A 595 -16.36 2.78 5.69
CA THR A 595 -17.59 2.87 6.49
C THR A 595 -18.66 1.86 6.09
N GLY A 596 -18.56 1.29 4.90
CA GLY A 596 -19.54 0.34 4.37
C GLY A 596 -19.16 -0.18 2.99
N GLN A 597 -20.05 -0.98 2.41
CA GLN A 597 -19.95 -1.44 1.01
C GLN A 597 -21.25 -1.08 0.29
N THR A 598 -21.13 -0.50 -0.90
CA THR A 598 -22.29 -0.18 -1.74
C THR A 598 -22.80 -1.41 -2.49
N ASN A 599 -23.99 -1.30 -3.07
CA ASN A 599 -24.57 -2.31 -3.97
C ASN A 599 -24.28 -2.02 -5.46
N VAL A 600 -23.46 -1.01 -5.78
CA VAL A 600 -23.24 -0.53 -7.16
C VAL A 600 -22.66 -1.64 -8.04
N VAL A 601 -21.60 -2.31 -7.57
CA VAL A 601 -20.95 -3.41 -8.31
C VAL A 601 -21.94 -4.54 -8.56
N GLU A 602 -22.65 -4.97 -7.51
CA GLU A 602 -23.64 -6.05 -7.60
C GLU A 602 -24.75 -5.75 -8.61
N ARG A 603 -25.29 -4.51 -8.61
CA ARG A 603 -26.38 -4.10 -9.50
C ARG A 603 -25.93 -4.05 -10.97
N LEU A 604 -24.74 -3.52 -11.23
CA LEU A 604 -24.14 -3.50 -12.58
C LEU A 604 -23.90 -4.93 -13.10
N GLN A 605 -23.32 -5.80 -12.27
CA GLN A 605 -23.01 -7.18 -12.66
C GLN A 605 -24.27 -8.03 -12.86
N LYS A 606 -25.32 -7.86 -12.04
CA LYS A 606 -26.64 -8.50 -12.26
C LYS A 606 -27.23 -8.14 -13.63
N SER A 607 -26.86 -6.97 -14.16
CA SER A 607 -27.28 -6.48 -15.46
C SER A 607 -26.31 -6.84 -16.59
N GLN A 608 -25.35 -7.74 -16.34
CA GLN A 608 -24.33 -8.23 -17.26
C GLN A 608 -23.33 -7.15 -17.73
N LEU A 609 -23.12 -6.10 -16.93
CA LEU A 609 -22.05 -5.12 -17.15
C LEU A 609 -20.84 -5.49 -16.27
N PRO A 610 -19.69 -5.87 -16.87
CA PRO A 610 -18.44 -5.99 -16.14
C PRO A 610 -18.05 -4.64 -15.53
N VAL A 611 -17.51 -4.69 -14.31
CA VAL A 611 -17.12 -3.51 -13.54
C VAL A 611 -15.62 -3.49 -13.34
N TYR A 612 -14.97 -2.43 -13.81
CA TYR A 612 -13.58 -2.12 -13.55
C TYR A 612 -13.49 -0.99 -12.53
N VAL A 613 -12.57 -1.07 -11.58
CA VAL A 613 -12.43 -0.06 -10.53
C VAL A 613 -11.10 0.69 -10.66
N GLU A 614 -11.16 2.01 -10.54
CA GLU A 614 -10.00 2.90 -10.51
C GLU A 614 -9.99 3.78 -9.25
N LEU A 615 -8.86 4.27 -8.75
CA LEU A 615 -7.48 4.01 -9.17
C LEU A 615 -6.75 3.24 -8.07
N PHE A 616 -6.10 2.13 -8.42
CA PHE A 616 -5.26 1.37 -7.47
C PHE A 616 -3.81 1.85 -7.55
N GLN A 617 -3.26 2.12 -6.37
CA GLN A 617 -1.94 2.71 -6.14
C GLN A 617 -1.23 1.94 -5.04
N ASN A 618 0.11 1.91 -5.06
CA ASN A 618 0.90 1.20 -4.05
C ASN A 618 1.26 2.09 -2.86
N GLU A 619 1.37 3.41 -3.06
CA GLU A 619 1.74 4.34 -2.00
C GLU A 619 0.80 4.17 -0.79
N PHE A 620 1.36 3.92 0.39
CA PHE A 620 0.61 3.50 1.59
C PHE A 620 -0.43 4.51 2.12
N VAL A 621 -0.34 5.76 1.67
CA VAL A 621 -1.29 6.84 1.99
C VAL A 621 -2.50 6.88 1.05
N SER A 622 -2.49 6.06 -0.01
CA SER A 622 -3.56 5.99 -1.01
C SER A 622 -4.72 5.09 -0.60
N GLN A 623 -4.52 4.25 0.42
CA GLN A 623 -5.50 3.30 0.93
C GLN A 623 -6.01 3.72 2.32
N PRO A 624 -7.30 3.49 2.62
CA PRO A 624 -7.83 3.49 3.99
C PRO A 624 -7.05 2.57 4.96
N PHE A 625 -7.10 2.87 6.25
CA PHE A 625 -6.45 2.10 7.31
C PHE A 625 -6.90 0.63 7.35
N ASP A 626 -8.13 0.35 6.92
CA ASP A 626 -8.70 -1.01 6.81
C ASP A 626 -7.88 -1.92 5.89
N PHE A 627 -7.15 -1.37 4.91
CA PHE A 627 -6.30 -2.14 4.01
C PHE A 627 -4.86 -2.26 4.51
N PHE A 628 -4.57 -1.82 5.73
CA PHE A 628 -3.30 -2.03 6.44
C PHE A 628 -2.07 -1.55 5.66
N SER A 629 -2.23 -0.45 4.91
CA SER A 629 -1.17 0.11 4.06
C SER A 629 -0.62 -0.90 3.04
N ASP A 630 -1.41 -1.91 2.66
CA ASP A 630 -1.02 -2.97 1.73
C ASP A 630 -1.97 -2.98 0.51
N ALA A 631 -1.45 -2.55 -0.64
CA ALA A 631 -2.20 -2.56 -1.90
C ALA A 631 -2.66 -3.96 -2.32
N THR A 632 -1.98 -5.03 -1.88
CA THR A 632 -2.43 -6.41 -2.12
C THR A 632 -3.67 -6.74 -1.30
N VAL A 633 -3.76 -6.26 -0.05
CA VAL A 633 -4.97 -6.41 0.79
C VAL A 633 -6.13 -5.60 0.21
N GLU A 634 -5.87 -4.40 -0.30
CA GLU A 634 -6.86 -3.59 -1.02
C GLU A 634 -7.40 -4.37 -2.23
N ILE A 635 -6.55 -4.80 -3.16
CA ILE A 635 -6.96 -5.57 -4.34
C ILE A 635 -7.73 -6.83 -3.93
N ASN A 636 -7.24 -7.58 -2.93
CA ASN A 636 -7.91 -8.77 -2.43
C ASN A 636 -9.34 -8.48 -1.97
N SER A 637 -9.54 -7.38 -1.24
CA SER A 637 -10.85 -7.02 -0.69
C SER A 637 -11.85 -6.64 -1.77
N TYR A 638 -11.42 -5.93 -2.83
CA TYR A 638 -12.29 -5.62 -3.96
C TYR A 638 -12.62 -6.86 -4.80
N VAL A 639 -11.65 -7.76 -5.00
CA VAL A 639 -11.83 -8.95 -5.83
C VAL A 639 -12.66 -10.04 -5.12
N THR A 640 -12.42 -10.27 -3.83
CA THR A 640 -13.09 -11.34 -3.08
C THR A 640 -14.36 -10.89 -2.37
N GLY A 641 -14.51 -9.59 -2.08
CA GLY A 641 -15.72 -9.01 -1.49
C GLY A 641 -16.79 -8.74 -2.56
N PRO A 642 -16.80 -7.54 -3.19
CA PRO A 642 -17.80 -7.18 -4.20
C PRO A 642 -17.61 -7.88 -5.56
N GLY A 643 -16.49 -8.57 -5.79
CA GLY A 643 -16.32 -9.42 -6.98
C GLY A 643 -16.02 -8.65 -8.27
N ILE A 644 -15.26 -7.56 -8.21
CA ILE A 644 -14.98 -6.71 -9.38
C ILE A 644 -14.28 -7.49 -10.52
N ASN A 645 -14.48 -7.07 -11.77
CA ASN A 645 -13.97 -7.78 -12.95
C ASN A 645 -12.55 -7.35 -13.36
N GLY A 646 -12.08 -6.19 -12.91
CA GLY A 646 -10.74 -5.70 -13.21
C GLY A 646 -10.34 -4.45 -12.41
N THR A 647 -9.03 -4.23 -12.29
CA THR A 647 -8.44 -3.01 -11.71
C THR A 647 -7.89 -2.16 -12.83
N ILE A 648 -8.04 -0.84 -12.71
CA ILE A 648 -7.18 0.13 -13.37
C ILE A 648 -6.14 0.60 -12.34
N THR A 649 -4.86 0.41 -12.65
CA THR A 649 -3.76 0.63 -11.69
C THR A 649 -2.54 1.28 -12.31
N GLU A 650 -1.86 2.12 -11.52
CA GLU A 650 -0.54 2.68 -11.88
C GLU A 650 0.62 1.69 -11.65
N PHE A 651 0.36 0.57 -10.96
CA PHE A 651 1.35 -0.46 -10.61
C PHE A 651 0.89 -1.85 -11.07
N PRO A 652 0.96 -2.16 -12.38
CA PRO A 652 0.46 -3.42 -12.92
C PRO A 652 1.08 -4.67 -12.27
N PHE A 653 2.34 -4.57 -11.80
CA PHE A 653 3.05 -5.69 -11.17
C PHE A 653 2.30 -6.21 -9.94
N THR A 654 1.83 -5.31 -9.05
CA THR A 654 1.11 -5.67 -7.82
C THR A 654 -0.15 -6.48 -8.15
N ALA A 655 -1.00 -5.96 -9.05
CA ALA A 655 -2.25 -6.61 -9.44
C ALA A 655 -2.01 -7.92 -10.21
N ALA A 656 -1.00 -7.95 -11.08
CA ALA A 656 -0.65 -9.13 -11.84
C ALA A 656 -0.02 -10.24 -10.97
N ARG A 657 0.72 -9.88 -9.92
CA ARG A 657 1.21 -10.83 -8.90
C ARG A 657 0.05 -11.33 -8.05
N TYR A 658 -0.83 -10.44 -7.58
CA TYR A 658 -2.01 -10.80 -6.79
C TYR A 658 -2.80 -11.95 -7.44
N ARG A 659 -3.23 -11.80 -8.69
CA ARG A 659 -4.07 -12.83 -9.35
C ARG A 659 -3.39 -14.19 -9.59
N ARG A 660 -2.08 -14.30 -9.39
CA ARG A 660 -1.30 -15.54 -9.51
C ARG A 660 -0.98 -16.19 -8.17
N ASN A 661 -1.36 -15.55 -7.06
CA ASN A 661 -1.04 -16.05 -5.72
C ASN A 661 -1.73 -17.39 -5.47
N ARG A 662 -1.04 -18.28 -4.75
CA ARG A 662 -1.50 -19.68 -4.57
C ARG A 662 -2.69 -19.81 -3.62
N CYS A 663 -2.94 -18.80 -2.78
CA CYS A 663 -4.04 -18.83 -1.81
C CYS A 663 -5.41 -18.65 -2.46
N LEU A 664 -5.49 -17.99 -3.63
CA LEU A 664 -6.74 -17.87 -4.39
C LEU A 664 -7.27 -19.22 -4.90
N ALA A 665 -6.40 -20.23 -5.02
CA ALA A 665 -6.78 -21.59 -5.40
C ALA A 665 -7.29 -22.43 -4.21
N SER A 666 -7.12 -21.94 -2.98
CA SER A 666 -7.52 -22.65 -1.77
C SER A 666 -9.05 -22.72 -1.66
N LYS A 667 -9.56 -23.85 -1.17
CA LYS A 667 -10.99 -24.01 -0.86
C LYS A 667 -11.41 -23.24 0.40
N GLU A 668 -10.47 -23.07 1.32
CA GLU A 668 -10.67 -22.34 2.55
C GLU A 668 -9.96 -21.00 2.46
N THR A 669 -10.70 -19.92 2.70
CA THR A 669 -10.15 -18.57 2.78
C THR A 669 -9.31 -18.46 4.04
N LEU A 670 -8.01 -18.27 3.87
CA LEU A 670 -7.07 -18.01 4.95
C LEU A 670 -7.36 -16.62 5.53
N SER A 671 -7.13 -16.42 6.83
CA SER A 671 -7.52 -15.17 7.51
C SER A 671 -6.82 -13.93 6.94
N TYR A 672 -5.53 -14.03 6.58
CA TYR A 672 -4.76 -12.98 5.89
C TYR A 672 -5.11 -12.79 4.41
N MET A 673 -6.06 -13.56 3.88
CA MET A 673 -6.65 -13.41 2.54
C MET A 673 -8.17 -13.20 2.61
N ALA A 674 -8.73 -13.00 3.80
CA ALA A 674 -10.13 -12.61 3.94
C ALA A 674 -10.31 -11.15 3.47
N PRO A 675 -11.43 -10.81 2.80
CA PRO A 675 -11.74 -9.42 2.52
C PRO A 675 -11.91 -8.65 3.83
N VAL A 676 -11.45 -7.40 3.85
CA VAL A 676 -11.66 -6.51 5.00
C VAL A 676 -13.15 -6.36 5.27
N GLN A 677 -13.52 -6.23 6.54
CA GLN A 677 -14.91 -6.04 6.94
C GLN A 677 -15.23 -4.55 6.95
N PRO A 678 -16.07 -4.04 6.02
CA PRO A 678 -16.42 -2.63 5.98
C PRO A 678 -17.05 -2.17 7.31
N GLY A 679 -16.54 -1.09 7.89
CA GLY A 679 -16.95 -0.60 9.21
C GLY A 679 -16.39 -1.39 10.41
N GLY A 680 -15.70 -2.51 10.19
CA GLY A 680 -15.21 -3.38 11.27
C GLY A 680 -14.20 -2.70 12.19
N LEU A 681 -13.30 -1.87 11.65
CA LEU A 681 -12.38 -1.10 12.50
C LEU A 681 -13.09 -0.02 13.30
N LEU A 682 -14.21 0.51 12.81
CA LEU A 682 -14.98 1.53 13.54
C LEU A 682 -15.74 0.94 14.73
N GLU A 683 -16.05 -0.35 14.72
CA GLU A 683 -16.68 -1.03 15.86
C GLU A 683 -15.78 -1.08 17.10
N VAL A 684 -14.46 -1.05 16.89
CA VAL A 684 -13.48 -1.06 17.98
C VAL A 684 -12.97 0.34 18.34
N VAL A 685 -13.35 1.39 17.61
CA VAL A 685 -12.99 2.77 17.95
C VAL A 685 -13.89 3.30 19.06
N SER A 686 -13.30 3.96 20.06
CA SER A 686 -14.07 4.58 21.14
C SER A 686 -15.08 5.61 20.60
N PRO A 687 -16.30 5.70 21.17
CA PRO A 687 -17.36 6.59 20.63
C PRO A 687 -16.95 8.05 20.48
N GLY A 688 -16.09 8.57 21.37
CA GLY A 688 -15.60 9.95 21.31
C GLY A 688 -14.57 10.22 20.22
N SER A 689 -13.99 9.15 19.65
CA SER A 689 -13.01 9.22 18.56
C SER A 689 -13.60 8.86 17.20
N LEU A 690 -14.87 8.46 17.11
CA LEU A 690 -15.48 8.10 15.83
C LEU A 690 -15.46 9.29 14.84
N PRO A 691 -15.23 9.04 13.54
CA PRO A 691 -15.38 10.06 12.52
C PRO A 691 -16.80 10.67 12.55
N PRO A 692 -16.94 11.96 12.20
CA PRO A 692 -18.25 12.56 12.05
C PRO A 692 -19.04 11.86 10.94
N ALA A 693 -20.36 11.79 11.10
CA ALA A 693 -21.22 11.28 10.03
C ALA A 693 -21.19 12.24 8.83
N GLU A 694 -20.86 11.73 7.65
CA GLU A 694 -20.89 12.50 6.41
C GLU A 694 -22.25 12.40 5.69
N ALA A 695 -22.53 13.39 4.85
CA ALA A 695 -23.68 13.32 3.96
C ALA A 695 -23.50 12.15 2.97
N PRO A 696 -24.56 11.38 2.69
CA PRO A 696 -24.45 10.26 1.78
C PRO A 696 -24.14 10.75 0.36
N ASN A 697 -23.27 10.01 -0.34
CA ASN A 697 -22.99 10.24 -1.76
C ASN A 697 -24.27 10.18 -2.61
N PRO A 698 -24.30 10.83 -3.79
CA PRO A 698 -25.47 10.81 -4.67
C PRO A 698 -25.82 9.40 -5.17
N VAL A 699 -27.07 9.26 -5.64
CA VAL A 699 -27.54 8.08 -6.38
C VAL A 699 -27.49 8.41 -7.85
N PHE A 700 -26.87 7.56 -8.66
CA PHE A 700 -26.73 7.75 -10.10
C PHE A 700 -28.05 7.45 -10.82
N THR A 701 -28.53 8.39 -11.64
CA THR A 701 -29.84 8.39 -12.28
C THR A 701 -29.76 8.46 -13.82
N ASP A 702 -30.88 8.29 -14.52
CA ASP A 702 -30.97 8.43 -15.97
C ASP A 702 -30.66 9.86 -16.47
N ALA A 703 -30.89 10.87 -15.62
CA ALA A 703 -30.51 12.25 -15.92
C ALA A 703 -28.99 12.41 -16.05
N ASP A 704 -28.22 11.64 -15.27
CA ASP A 704 -26.75 11.68 -15.26
C ASP A 704 -26.14 10.96 -16.47
N VAL A 705 -26.92 10.11 -17.15
CA VAL A 705 -26.53 9.42 -18.39
C VAL A 705 -26.83 10.26 -19.64
N THR A 706 -27.88 11.09 -19.55
CA THR A 706 -28.48 11.77 -20.69
C THR A 706 -27.69 13.02 -21.07
N GLU A 707 -26.99 12.95 -22.20
CA GLU A 707 -26.20 14.05 -22.73
C GLU A 707 -26.67 14.52 -24.11
N PRO A 708 -26.44 15.79 -24.48
CA PRO A 708 -26.64 16.23 -25.86
C PRO A 708 -25.72 15.47 -26.82
N PRO A 709 -26.12 15.31 -28.10
CA PRO A 709 -25.27 14.68 -29.10
C PRO A 709 -24.00 15.50 -29.32
N LEU A 710 -22.91 14.83 -29.71
CA LEU A 710 -21.67 15.53 -30.01
C LEU A 710 -21.89 16.59 -31.11
N PRO A 711 -21.35 17.80 -30.92
CA PRO A 711 -21.47 18.88 -31.90
C PRO A 711 -20.70 18.57 -33.19
N PRO A 712 -21.09 19.20 -34.33
CA PRO A 712 -20.33 19.10 -35.56
C PRO A 712 -18.98 19.81 -35.41
N VAL A 713 -18.00 19.38 -36.21
CA VAL A 713 -16.67 20.01 -36.24
C VAL A 713 -16.78 21.42 -36.82
N THR A 714 -16.33 22.42 -36.07
CA THR A 714 -16.29 23.80 -36.55
C THR A 714 -15.00 24.02 -37.34
N ALA A 715 -15.11 24.46 -38.61
CA ALA A 715 -13.95 24.71 -39.45
C ALA A 715 -13.08 25.84 -38.87
N LYS A 716 -11.79 25.57 -38.66
CA LYS A 716 -10.83 26.57 -38.17
C LYS A 716 -10.62 27.64 -39.25
N ALA A 717 -10.87 28.91 -38.92
CA ALA A 717 -10.56 30.01 -39.85
C ALA A 717 -9.05 30.01 -40.17
N PRO A 718 -8.63 30.29 -41.42
CA PRO A 718 -7.21 30.33 -41.78
C PRO A 718 -6.46 31.33 -40.89
N THR A 719 -5.33 30.93 -40.33
CA THR A 719 -4.47 31.83 -39.55
C THR A 719 -3.95 32.94 -40.47
N PRO A 720 -4.12 34.23 -40.15
CA PRO A 720 -3.57 35.30 -40.98
C PRO A 720 -2.04 35.23 -40.95
N THR A 721 -1.42 35.23 -42.13
CA THR A 721 0.02 35.44 -42.30
C THR A 721 0.45 36.74 -41.62
N PRO A 722 1.61 36.84 -40.94
CA PRO A 722 2.01 38.06 -40.26
C PRO A 722 2.26 39.19 -41.26
N GLY A 723 1.26 40.05 -41.46
CA GLY A 723 1.36 41.29 -42.22
C GLY A 723 1.81 42.45 -41.34
N THR A 724 2.73 43.25 -41.88
CA THR A 724 3.36 44.46 -41.34
C THR A 724 2.36 45.44 -40.68
N PRO A 725 2.71 46.16 -39.59
CA PRO A 725 1.76 46.98 -38.86
C PRO A 725 1.47 48.28 -39.61
N SER A 726 0.21 48.49 -40.00
CA SER A 726 -0.30 49.81 -40.40
C SER A 726 -1.01 50.47 -39.22
N THR A 727 -0.46 51.60 -38.83
CA THR A 727 -1.03 52.60 -37.90
C THR A 727 -2.28 53.23 -38.50
N THR A 728 -3.44 53.17 -37.80
CA THR A 728 -4.28 54.33 -37.38
C THR A 728 -5.70 53.93 -36.94
N ALA A 729 -5.99 54.23 -35.66
CA ALA A 729 -7.27 54.71 -35.06
C ALA A 729 -8.56 53.84 -35.09
N PRO A 730 -9.59 54.15 -34.26
CA PRO A 730 -9.63 54.68 -32.89
C PRO A 730 -10.44 53.76 -31.92
N ALA A 731 -10.36 54.04 -30.62
CA ALA A 731 -11.08 53.34 -29.56
C ALA A 731 -12.62 53.46 -29.66
N PRO A 732 -13.39 52.39 -29.40
CA PRO A 732 -14.82 52.51 -29.11
C PRO A 732 -15.06 52.64 -27.61
N SER A 733 -15.63 53.78 -27.24
CA SER A 733 -16.40 53.98 -26.01
C SER A 733 -17.68 53.15 -26.07
N GLY A 734 -17.96 52.39 -25.01
CA GLY A 734 -19.18 51.61 -24.89
C GLY A 734 -19.44 51.21 -23.46
N GLN A 735 -20.12 52.09 -22.71
CA GLN A 735 -20.76 51.75 -21.45
C GLN A 735 -21.73 50.59 -21.66
N THR A 736 -21.63 49.56 -20.83
CA THR A 736 -22.72 48.61 -20.59
C THR A 736 -22.97 48.53 -19.10
N GLN A 737 -24.25 48.69 -18.76
CA GLN A 737 -24.79 48.83 -17.42
C GLN A 737 -24.56 47.55 -16.59
N LEU A 738 -23.92 47.71 -15.45
CA LEU A 738 -23.88 46.73 -14.36
C LEU A 738 -25.20 46.80 -13.59
N THR A 739 -26.00 45.74 -13.66
CA THR A 739 -27.06 45.49 -12.68
C THR A 739 -26.44 44.83 -11.45
N LEU A 740 -26.23 45.65 -10.42
CA LEU A 740 -25.95 45.22 -9.04
C LEU A 740 -27.11 44.37 -8.52
N SER A 741 -26.82 43.18 -8.01
CA SER A 741 -27.57 42.60 -6.90
C SER A 741 -26.56 42.17 -5.82
N LEU A 742 -26.66 42.86 -4.69
CA LEU A 742 -25.90 42.62 -3.47
C LEU A 742 -26.36 41.31 -2.81
N LEU A 743 -25.42 40.45 -2.44
CA LEU A 743 -25.50 39.67 -1.19
C LEU A 743 -24.12 39.69 -0.51
N LEU A 744 -24.04 40.52 0.52
CA LEU A 744 -22.98 40.64 1.52
C LEU A 744 -23.07 39.44 2.48
N SER A 745 -22.02 38.63 2.61
CA SER A 745 -21.68 37.95 3.89
C SER A 745 -20.40 37.09 3.81
N VAL A 746 -19.24 37.64 3.43
CA VAL A 746 -17.93 36.98 3.73
C VAL A 746 -16.85 38.05 3.94
N PHE A 747 -16.91 38.80 5.04
CA PHE A 747 -15.77 39.62 5.49
C PHE A 747 -15.95 39.96 6.99
N ALA A 748 -16.00 38.93 7.83
CA ALA A 748 -16.01 39.12 9.30
C ALA A 748 -15.33 38.00 10.10
N MET A 749 -14.69 37.00 9.48
CA MET A 749 -14.00 35.91 10.21
C MET A 749 -12.48 35.89 10.06
N VAL A 750 -11.87 36.86 9.37
CA VAL A 750 -10.40 36.87 9.14
C VAL A 750 -9.63 37.76 10.14
N LEU A 751 -10.32 38.53 11.00
CA LEU A 751 -9.65 39.35 12.02
C LEU A 751 -9.68 38.79 13.46
N ALA A 752 -10.33 37.64 13.70
CA ALA A 752 -10.35 37.02 15.03
C ALA A 752 -9.22 36.00 15.27
N SER A 753 -8.53 35.55 14.23
CA SER A 753 -7.44 34.56 14.31
C SER A 753 -6.03 35.17 14.37
N LEU A 754 -5.92 36.51 14.41
CA LEU A 754 -4.63 37.23 14.52
C LEU A 754 -4.37 37.84 15.90
N LEU A 755 -5.21 37.55 16.90
CA LEU A 755 -5.02 37.98 18.29
C LEU A 755 -4.93 36.81 19.29
N LEU A 756 -4.77 35.58 18.80
CA LEU A 756 -4.48 34.37 19.58
C LEU A 756 -3.42 33.49 18.87
N MET A 757 -2.30 34.11 18.51
CA MET A 757 -0.98 33.46 18.40
C MET A 757 0.08 34.35 19.03
#